data_AF-A0A4U1YUM9-F1
#
_entry.id   AF-A0A4U1YUM9-F1
#
_cell.length_a   1.000
_cell.length_b   1.000
_cell.length_c   1.000
_cell.angle_alpha   90.00
_cell.angle_beta   90.00
_cell.angle_gamma   90.00
#
_symmetry.space_group_name_H-M   'P 1'
#
loop_
_entity.id
_entity.type
_entity.pdbx_description
1 polymer ?
#
loop_
_entity_poly.entity_id
_entity_poly.type
_entity_poly.pdbx_seq_one_letter_code
_entity_poly.pdbx_strand_id
1 'polypeptide(L)'
;MSDKWGEFQKDLISLSNAYLGYTGQKRYLIFGFSEEDKEIHNISLDNIKQLKNLNIFKKNLCQRLEKLTKPSLLDFEIKLIDFDGKNLLVFIINPPKYITELKSELKTKSRHLDEGSVLVRKGQKSDEVRIANPDELINLNEEFSKYRSQLPRISKEEGDLKIEESIRTIEKTVQIYMDKNTSFSLCEGYPIKVKNWKEGIVYEVYRLQDGFSGVREFIYIHESANQGKTLGEIKSKKLVKNLESSIILIDKPNLKDINNRKKNLSKLFGTTHIFFIEEFGYEHLYKDCMLPYEKFNLPIYIDALYDNHEEDDFDLSAISELNNWYSKDNQPLYVVSGHGGIGKTTLAKQFLDQIYDQEDDPGILFIDSKEIIHELSRNYTRENKISDVYDFYSALMDVDEFDCSRFDKELLKLSIDNGSLLVVLDGIDEVIAKLGDKFDVEKFISSIFDEYSSEQHKTKILITCRDHFWKKVSERILLPQITLKAFNESLANEFFTKKIKNSDKRKITKAMTMADELAVESKQNTSGETEKTYIPFLLDMIGYLINTQDLDISNTKKLESVYLTPDNHTDQLIAQVCQREIVKLESLNVDEQIKLFIRLAASKNNGISIYDIKNEIKNITNKFEKSIIEKIKGHPLVQFSNECFYFRYDVFDVYFKSLLIYNLFKSKDIEKFDIETFRVINGYVKFDNSFTRSITSKLELNEDLIIFCIELIESVETEEYEKFNQQEIFKSAIVCLLLELLQDGRITQSNIKTRTEIIEKLFSYKGQIKGLSLVNIFGETTNKPTFDFKGKHLDTCTFNNYEYFWECSFDDNTTSNNSNFNGIDARQGVKYTVPKNLFANSDTSQISHLLNEKEEEASDNKENVLADLMKVFRLFYQRGNFYPRKQEEVRKKLSTISFLQKLINSDVIKDYKDPKKPSMKQYKVDDSYKSVIEYIEQGTPSIELESLVDEFV
;
A
#
# COMPACT_ATOMS: atom_id res chain seq x y z
N MET A 1 11.84 -37.15 22.56
CA MET A 1 13.04 -36.59 21.88
C MET A 1 13.09 -35.05 21.96
N SER A 2 11.95 -34.35 22.06
CA SER A 2 11.89 -32.88 22.21
C SER A 2 12.76 -32.37 23.36
N ASP A 3 12.67 -33.00 24.53
CA ASP A 3 13.28 -32.46 25.76
C ASP A 3 14.83 -32.55 25.75
N LYS A 4 15.39 -33.48 24.95
CA LYS A 4 16.84 -33.59 24.74
C LYS A 4 17.37 -32.56 23.74
N TRP A 5 16.56 -32.20 22.74
CA TRP A 5 16.88 -31.09 21.84
C TRP A 5 16.79 -29.75 22.58
N GLY A 6 15.82 -29.61 23.49
CA GLY A 6 15.66 -28.39 24.28
C GLY A 6 16.88 -28.01 25.12
N GLU A 7 17.53 -28.98 25.77
CA GLU A 7 18.78 -28.72 26.52
C GLU A 7 19.91 -28.23 25.61
N PHE A 8 20.14 -28.91 24.48
CA PHE A 8 21.16 -28.52 23.52
C PHE A 8 20.89 -27.13 22.89
N GLN A 9 19.63 -26.85 22.56
CA GLN A 9 19.22 -25.56 22.00
C GLN A 9 19.35 -24.43 23.04
N LYS A 10 18.97 -24.69 24.29
CA LYS A 10 19.16 -23.76 25.41
C LYS A 10 20.62 -23.36 25.54
N ASP A 11 21.55 -24.32 25.51
CA ASP A 11 22.98 -24.04 25.63
C ASP A 11 23.50 -23.18 24.46
N LEU A 12 23.09 -23.50 23.24
CA LEU A 12 23.49 -22.75 22.05
C LEU A 12 22.98 -21.30 22.07
N ILE A 13 21.71 -21.09 22.45
CA ILE A 13 21.09 -19.76 22.57
C ILE A 13 21.73 -18.96 23.71
N SER A 14 22.03 -19.61 24.84
CA SER A 14 22.71 -18.92 25.95
C SER A 14 24.13 -18.45 25.59
N LEU A 15 24.83 -19.23 24.76
CA LEU A 15 26.18 -18.90 24.31
C LEU A 15 26.18 -17.79 23.25
N SER A 16 25.10 -17.61 22.50
CA SER A 16 24.99 -16.50 21.55
C SER A 16 24.83 -15.15 22.24
N ASN A 17 24.07 -15.09 23.34
CA ASN A 17 23.95 -13.86 24.14
C ASN A 17 25.15 -13.61 25.07
N ALA A 18 25.95 -14.65 25.34
CA ALA A 18 27.08 -14.62 26.26
C ALA A 18 26.70 -14.17 27.68
N TYR A 19 27.69 -13.73 28.45
CA TYR A 19 27.53 -13.10 29.76
C TYR A 19 28.10 -11.69 29.70
N LEU A 20 27.77 -10.85 30.68
CA LEU A 20 28.24 -9.46 30.73
C LEU A 20 29.76 -9.37 30.63
N GLY A 21 30.23 -8.42 29.82
CA GLY A 21 31.63 -8.10 29.51
C GLY A 21 32.19 -8.86 28.30
N TYR A 22 31.38 -9.73 27.69
CA TYR A 22 31.83 -10.73 26.72
C TYR A 22 31.01 -10.71 25.42
N THR A 23 30.20 -9.68 25.23
CA THR A 23 29.51 -9.38 23.98
C THR A 23 30.51 -9.14 22.84
N GLY A 24 30.21 -9.61 21.63
CA GLY A 24 31.02 -9.34 20.44
C GLY A 24 32.23 -10.23 20.21
N GLN A 25 32.43 -11.25 21.04
CA GLN A 25 33.52 -12.20 20.85
C GLN A 25 32.99 -13.56 20.39
N LYS A 26 33.81 -14.26 19.59
CA LYS A 26 33.54 -15.61 19.11
C LYS A 26 33.48 -16.62 20.26
N ARG A 27 32.56 -17.58 20.17
CA ARG A 27 32.35 -18.61 21.21
C ARG A 27 32.47 -20.00 20.62
N TYR A 28 32.85 -20.93 21.48
CA TYR A 28 33.08 -22.31 21.12
C TYR A 28 32.31 -23.20 22.09
N LEU A 29 31.49 -24.09 21.53
CA LEU A 29 30.92 -25.22 22.26
C LEU A 29 31.61 -26.49 21.77
N ILE A 30 32.42 -27.08 22.64
CA ILE A 30 33.31 -28.19 22.30
C ILE A 30 32.77 -29.45 22.93
N PHE A 31 32.51 -30.45 22.10
CA PHE A 31 32.24 -31.80 22.54
C PHE A 31 33.53 -32.63 22.40
N GLY A 32 33.83 -33.42 23.43
CA GLY A 32 35.03 -34.27 23.48
C GLY A 32 36.14 -33.74 24.39
N PHE A 33 35.88 -32.68 25.16
CA PHE A 33 36.78 -32.19 26.20
C PHE A 33 36.06 -32.19 27.56
N SER A 34 36.66 -32.81 28.58
CA SER A 34 36.17 -32.78 29.97
C SER A 34 36.83 -31.63 30.70
N GLU A 35 36.07 -30.63 31.16
CA GLU A 35 36.62 -29.52 31.94
C GLU A 35 37.00 -29.93 33.37
N GLU A 36 36.31 -30.94 33.93
CA GLU A 36 36.57 -31.47 35.27
C GLU A 36 37.91 -32.21 35.33
N ASP A 37 38.15 -33.09 34.35
CA ASP A 37 39.35 -33.94 34.30
C ASP A 37 40.48 -33.32 33.47
N LYS A 38 40.17 -32.27 32.68
CA LYS A 38 41.07 -31.66 31.68
C LYS A 38 41.60 -32.65 30.64
N GLU A 39 40.81 -33.68 30.33
CA GLU A 39 41.15 -34.72 29.36
C GLU A 39 40.32 -34.61 28.07
N ILE A 40 40.91 -35.07 26.96
CA ILE A 40 40.27 -35.14 25.65
C ILE A 40 39.74 -36.56 25.41
N HIS A 41 38.48 -36.66 24.98
CA HIS A 41 37.81 -37.89 24.59
C HIS A 41 37.48 -37.86 23.10
N ASN A 42 37.83 -38.95 22.40
CA ASN A 42 37.59 -39.07 20.97
C ASN A 42 36.09 -39.20 20.66
N ILE A 43 35.56 -38.34 19.78
CA ILE A 43 34.20 -38.43 19.26
C ILE A 43 34.19 -39.21 17.95
N SER A 44 33.50 -40.35 17.94
CA SER A 44 33.17 -41.08 16.71
C SER A 44 31.78 -40.68 16.21
N LEU A 45 31.72 -40.00 15.06
CA LEU A 45 30.46 -39.60 14.42
C LEU A 45 29.70 -40.79 13.82
N ASP A 46 30.37 -41.91 13.55
CA ASP A 46 29.80 -43.11 12.91
C ASP A 46 28.67 -43.76 13.74
N ASN A 47 28.77 -43.60 15.06
CA ASN A 47 27.83 -44.15 16.04
C ASN A 47 26.57 -43.29 16.23
N ILE A 48 26.54 -42.05 15.72
CA ILE A 48 25.41 -41.12 15.86
C ILE A 48 24.82 -40.82 14.48
N LYS A 49 23.70 -41.48 14.14
CA LYS A 49 23.04 -41.36 12.82
C LYS A 49 22.82 -39.92 12.36
N GLN A 50 22.45 -39.01 13.25
CA GLN A 50 22.20 -37.60 12.87
C GLN A 50 23.48 -36.81 12.55
N LEU A 51 24.64 -37.21 13.08
CA LEU A 51 25.91 -36.51 12.89
C LEU A 51 26.78 -37.08 11.77
N LYS A 52 26.34 -38.16 11.11
CA LYS A 52 27.01 -38.74 9.93
C LYS A 52 27.18 -37.73 8.79
N ASN A 53 26.27 -36.77 8.67
CA ASN A 53 26.37 -35.68 7.72
C ASN A 53 26.15 -34.34 8.44
N LEU A 54 27.25 -33.67 8.76
CA LEU A 54 27.24 -32.40 9.51
C LEU A 54 26.51 -31.28 8.75
N ASN A 55 26.48 -31.29 7.43
CA ASN A 55 25.75 -30.29 6.63
C ASN A 55 24.23 -30.46 6.78
N ILE A 56 23.73 -31.71 6.72
CA ILE A 56 22.31 -32.02 6.95
C ILE A 56 21.93 -31.74 8.40
N PHE A 57 22.81 -32.09 9.34
CA PHE A 57 22.60 -31.80 10.77
C PHE A 57 22.49 -30.30 11.02
N LYS A 58 23.43 -29.50 10.49
CA LYS A 58 23.43 -28.03 10.56
C LYS A 58 22.12 -27.46 10.02
N LYS A 59 21.69 -27.88 8.82
CA LYS A 59 20.43 -27.43 8.20
C LYS A 59 19.22 -27.72 9.09
N ASN A 60 19.13 -28.92 9.66
CA ASN A 60 18.04 -29.29 10.57
C ASN A 60 18.06 -28.49 11.88
N LEU A 61 19.25 -28.18 12.40
CA LEU A 61 19.41 -27.37 13.61
C LEU A 61 19.00 -25.91 13.34
N CYS A 62 19.44 -25.31 12.22
CA CYS A 62 19.03 -23.97 11.77
C CYS A 62 17.50 -23.84 11.69
N GLN A 63 16.82 -24.79 11.02
CA GLN A 63 15.35 -24.78 10.91
C GLN A 63 14.62 -24.84 12.26
N ARG A 64 15.25 -25.48 13.27
CA ARG A 64 14.68 -25.54 14.61
C ARG A 64 14.93 -24.23 15.38
N LEU A 65 16.11 -23.63 15.25
CA LEU A 65 16.46 -22.36 15.90
C LEU A 65 15.66 -21.20 15.31
N GLU A 66 15.41 -21.19 14.01
CA GLU A 66 14.58 -20.18 13.32
C GLU A 66 13.14 -20.12 13.85
N LYS A 67 12.60 -21.26 14.29
CA LYS A 67 11.27 -21.32 14.94
C LYS A 67 11.28 -20.88 16.40
N LEU A 68 12.45 -20.93 17.05
CA LEU A 68 12.59 -20.74 18.49
C LEU A 68 13.16 -19.37 18.87
N THR A 69 13.87 -18.66 17.98
CA THR A 69 14.63 -17.45 18.33
C THR A 69 14.24 -16.23 17.50
N LYS A 70 14.41 -15.04 18.08
CA LYS A 70 14.30 -13.73 17.42
C LYS A 70 15.46 -12.83 17.88
N PRO A 71 16.26 -12.25 16.98
CA PRO A 71 16.42 -12.64 15.58
C PRO A 71 16.88 -14.11 15.47
N SER A 72 16.68 -14.72 14.29
CA SER A 72 17.02 -16.14 14.07
C SER A 72 18.51 -16.41 14.25
N LEU A 73 18.86 -17.31 15.17
CA LEU A 73 20.25 -17.71 15.40
C LEU A 73 20.74 -18.71 14.32
N LEU A 74 21.31 -18.18 13.23
CA LEU A 74 21.75 -18.95 12.08
C LEU A 74 23.27 -18.94 11.86
N ASP A 75 23.98 -17.99 12.47
CA ASP A 75 25.40 -17.74 12.24
C ASP A 75 26.30 -18.56 13.18
N PHE A 76 26.45 -19.84 12.87
CA PHE A 76 27.42 -20.73 13.54
C PHE A 76 27.99 -21.77 12.55
N GLU A 77 29.20 -22.25 12.84
CA GLU A 77 29.85 -23.34 12.10
C GLU A 77 29.94 -24.60 12.96
N ILE A 78 29.98 -25.78 12.31
CA ILE A 78 30.22 -27.06 12.97
C ILE A 78 31.43 -27.69 12.29
N LYS A 79 32.47 -27.98 13.05
CA LYS A 79 33.70 -28.62 12.54
C LYS A 79 34.05 -29.83 13.38
N LEU A 80 34.60 -30.86 12.72
CA LEU A 80 35.32 -31.93 13.38
C LEU A 80 36.82 -31.59 13.29
N ILE A 81 37.48 -31.44 14.43
CA ILE A 81 38.89 -31.06 14.52
C ILE A 81 39.66 -32.22 15.12
N ASP A 82 40.74 -32.64 14.47
CA ASP A 82 41.70 -33.59 15.06
C ASP A 82 42.68 -32.82 15.96
N PHE A 83 42.79 -33.24 17.22
CA PHE A 83 43.69 -32.67 18.21
C PHE A 83 44.29 -33.80 19.04
N ASP A 84 45.63 -33.92 19.04
CA ASP A 84 46.37 -35.03 19.67
C ASP A 84 45.87 -36.43 19.29
N GLY A 85 45.49 -36.62 18.00
CA GLY A 85 45.02 -37.90 17.47
C GLY A 85 43.61 -38.29 17.93
N LYS A 86 42.85 -37.35 18.50
CA LYS A 86 41.46 -37.51 18.92
C LYS A 86 40.59 -36.46 18.22
N ASN A 87 39.44 -36.89 17.73
CA ASN A 87 38.48 -36.01 17.06
C ASN A 87 37.58 -35.29 18.07
N LEU A 88 37.50 -33.97 17.95
CA LEU A 88 36.64 -33.07 18.72
C LEU A 88 35.56 -32.49 17.81
N LEU A 89 34.31 -32.44 18.29
CA LEU A 89 33.22 -31.78 17.59
C LEU A 89 33.04 -30.36 18.14
N VAL A 90 33.34 -29.37 17.31
CA VAL A 90 33.40 -27.95 17.72
C VAL A 90 32.31 -27.16 17.00
N PHE A 91 31.43 -26.55 17.79
CA PHE A 91 30.50 -25.52 17.35
C PHE A 91 31.16 -24.17 17.54
N ILE A 92 31.24 -23.43 16.45
CA ILE A 92 31.82 -22.10 16.42
C ILE A 92 30.66 -21.13 16.30
N ILE A 93 30.34 -20.40 17.36
CA ILE A 93 29.20 -19.49 17.43
C ILE A 93 29.74 -18.09 17.23
N ASN A 94 29.31 -17.44 16.14
CA ASN A 94 29.66 -16.05 15.88
C ASN A 94 28.76 -15.15 16.75
N PRO A 95 29.30 -14.05 17.29
CA PRO A 95 28.52 -13.13 18.13
C PRO A 95 27.38 -12.51 17.32
N PRO A 96 26.11 -12.68 17.73
CA PRO A 96 24.99 -12.08 17.03
C PRO A 96 25.03 -10.54 17.14
N LYS A 97 24.40 -9.85 16.18
CA LYS A 97 24.35 -8.37 16.20
C LYS A 97 23.36 -7.84 17.23
N TYR A 98 22.31 -8.60 17.54
CA TYR A 98 21.28 -8.24 18.51
C TYR A 98 21.14 -9.37 19.53
N ILE A 99 20.59 -9.03 20.69
CA ILE A 99 20.21 -10.00 21.71
C ILE A 99 19.21 -10.98 21.10
N THR A 100 19.45 -12.27 21.31
CA THR A 100 18.59 -13.36 20.89
C THR A 100 17.59 -13.68 22.00
N GLU A 101 16.31 -13.47 21.75
CA GLU A 101 15.20 -13.84 22.64
C GLU A 101 14.45 -15.06 22.12
N LEU A 102 13.71 -15.75 23.01
CA LEU A 102 12.84 -16.85 22.60
C LEU A 102 11.58 -16.33 21.89
N LYS A 103 11.34 -16.79 20.67
CA LYS A 103 10.13 -16.51 19.88
C LYS A 103 8.95 -17.44 20.25
N SER A 104 9.25 -18.56 20.90
CA SER A 104 8.24 -19.50 21.40
C SER A 104 8.80 -20.25 22.61
N GLU A 105 7.92 -20.84 23.40
CA GLU A 105 8.30 -21.57 24.61
C GLU A 105 9.33 -22.68 24.32
N LEU A 106 10.38 -22.74 25.16
CA LEU A 106 11.42 -23.76 25.08
C LEU A 106 11.32 -24.72 26.27
N LYS A 107 10.84 -25.93 25.99
CA LYS A 107 10.83 -27.03 26.96
C LYS A 107 12.17 -27.76 26.97
N THR A 108 12.86 -27.71 28.09
CA THR A 108 14.12 -28.45 28.32
C THR A 108 13.87 -29.65 29.25
N LYS A 109 14.91 -30.42 29.54
CA LYS A 109 14.81 -31.60 30.41
C LYS A 109 14.66 -31.20 31.89
N SER A 110 15.09 -29.98 32.23
CA SER A 110 15.17 -29.45 33.59
C SER A 110 14.23 -28.27 33.86
N ARG A 111 13.83 -27.51 32.83
CA ARG A 111 13.08 -26.24 32.96
C ARG A 111 12.14 -25.99 31.77
N HIS A 112 11.10 -25.20 32.03
CA HIS A 112 10.29 -24.55 30.99
C HIS A 112 10.69 -23.07 30.93
N LEU A 113 10.91 -22.56 29.71
CA LEU A 113 11.34 -21.18 29.45
C LEU A 113 10.32 -20.51 28.54
N ASP A 114 9.78 -19.38 28.98
CA ASP A 114 8.67 -18.70 28.32
C ASP A 114 9.12 -17.89 27.10
N GLU A 115 8.17 -17.60 26.20
CA GLU A 115 8.36 -16.67 25.10
C GLU A 115 8.82 -15.29 25.59
N GLY A 116 9.72 -14.64 24.86
CA GLY A 116 10.36 -13.37 25.24
C GLY A 116 11.55 -13.52 26.20
N SER A 117 11.85 -14.73 26.69
CA SER A 117 12.99 -14.92 27.61
C SER A 117 14.33 -14.76 26.89
N VAL A 118 15.25 -14.02 27.51
CA VAL A 118 16.66 -13.91 27.10
C VAL A 118 17.52 -14.85 27.95
N LEU A 119 18.18 -15.81 27.33
CA LEU A 119 18.99 -16.82 28.01
C LEU A 119 20.46 -16.38 28.08
N VAL A 120 21.08 -16.48 29.25
CA VAL A 120 22.47 -16.06 29.54
C VAL A 120 23.19 -17.07 30.43
N ARG A 121 24.53 -17.05 30.41
CA ARG A 121 25.39 -17.89 31.28
C ARG A 121 25.99 -17.10 32.45
N LYS A 122 26.36 -17.77 33.55
CA LYS A 122 26.96 -17.12 34.74
C LYS A 122 28.50 -17.16 34.72
N GLY A 123 29.10 -16.62 33.65
CA GLY A 123 30.56 -16.51 33.51
C GLY A 123 31.30 -17.86 33.45
N GLN A 124 32.63 -17.82 33.32
CA GLN A 124 33.48 -19.03 33.15
C GLN A 124 33.51 -20.01 34.34
N LYS A 125 33.01 -19.62 35.52
CA LYS A 125 33.07 -20.45 36.75
C LYS A 125 31.77 -21.21 37.03
N SER A 126 30.71 -20.98 36.27
CA SER A 126 29.40 -21.58 36.48
C SER A 126 28.73 -21.82 35.12
N ASP A 127 28.55 -23.09 34.78
CA ASP A 127 27.94 -23.54 33.53
C ASP A 127 26.40 -23.44 33.51
N GLU A 128 25.82 -22.71 34.47
CA GLU A 128 24.39 -22.63 34.62
C GLU A 128 23.79 -21.59 33.65
N VAL A 129 22.83 -22.05 32.82
CA VAL A 129 22.01 -21.19 31.96
C VAL A 129 20.78 -20.71 32.73
N ARG A 130 20.53 -19.39 32.70
CA ARG A 130 19.36 -18.76 33.31
C ARG A 130 18.74 -17.69 32.42
N ILE A 131 17.57 -17.19 32.81
CA ILE A 131 16.94 -16.03 32.21
C ILE A 131 17.64 -14.77 32.75
N ALA A 132 17.97 -13.83 31.87
CA ALA A 132 18.55 -12.54 32.24
C ALA A 132 17.58 -11.76 33.13
N ASN A 133 18.07 -11.20 34.23
CA ASN A 133 17.26 -10.30 35.04
C ASN A 133 17.18 -8.90 34.38
N PRO A 134 16.28 -8.00 34.83
CA PRO A 134 16.10 -6.70 34.19
C PRO A 134 17.40 -5.85 34.10
N ASP A 135 18.21 -5.85 35.17
CA ASP A 135 19.47 -5.10 35.19
C ASP A 135 20.51 -5.69 34.23
N GLU A 136 20.63 -7.02 34.15
CA GLU A 136 21.49 -7.69 33.18
C GLU A 136 21.01 -7.47 31.75
N LEU A 137 19.70 -7.39 31.53
CA LEU A 137 19.13 -7.14 30.21
C LEU A 137 19.41 -5.69 29.76
N ILE A 138 19.36 -4.71 30.66
CA ILE A 138 19.78 -3.33 30.37
C ILE A 138 21.27 -3.29 30.01
N ASN A 139 22.12 -3.89 30.84
CA ASN A 139 23.56 -3.90 30.61
C ASN A 139 23.96 -4.68 29.33
N LEU A 140 23.31 -5.80 29.04
CA LEU A 140 23.51 -6.54 27.79
C LEU A 140 23.05 -5.70 26.59
N ASN A 141 21.93 -4.99 26.69
CA ASN A 141 21.49 -4.10 25.62
C ASN A 141 22.51 -2.99 25.37
N GLU A 142 23.11 -2.41 26.41
CA GLU A 142 24.20 -1.45 26.28
C GLU A 142 25.45 -2.06 25.62
N GLU A 143 25.85 -3.26 26.02
CA GLU A 143 27.00 -3.95 25.42
C GLU A 143 26.76 -4.34 23.96
N PHE A 144 25.58 -4.86 23.62
CA PHE A 144 25.19 -5.14 22.24
C PHE A 144 25.05 -3.85 21.43
N SER A 145 24.65 -2.73 22.05
CA SER A 145 24.69 -1.41 21.42
C SER A 145 26.12 -0.95 21.12
N LYS A 146 27.04 -1.08 22.09
CA LYS A 146 28.47 -0.78 21.93
C LYS A 146 29.16 -1.69 20.93
N TYR A 147 28.83 -2.98 20.93
CA TYR A 147 29.35 -3.94 19.95
C TYR A 147 28.83 -3.60 18.55
N ARG A 148 27.55 -3.26 18.40
CA ARG A 148 27.01 -2.73 17.14
C ARG A 148 27.64 -1.42 16.70
N SER A 149 28.14 -0.59 17.62
CA SER A 149 28.87 0.64 17.30
C SER A 149 30.35 0.42 16.98
N GLN A 150 30.93 -0.70 17.40
CA GLN A 150 32.32 -1.08 17.12
C GLN A 150 32.46 -2.00 15.89
N LEU A 151 31.39 -2.71 15.53
CA LEU A 151 31.30 -3.37 14.22
C LEU A 151 31.48 -2.32 13.12
N PRO A 152 32.14 -2.64 11.99
CA PRO A 152 32.33 -1.69 10.89
C PRO A 152 30.96 -1.13 10.48
N ARG A 153 30.65 0.08 10.94
CA ARG A 153 29.49 0.84 10.53
C ARG A 153 29.92 1.61 9.30
N ILE A 154 29.36 1.27 8.15
CA ILE A 154 29.34 2.19 7.02
C ILE A 154 28.29 3.27 7.34
N SER A 155 28.73 4.24 8.15
CA SER A 155 28.28 5.65 8.34
C SER A 155 26.95 6.00 9.06
N LYS A 156 27.00 7.23 9.65
CA LYS A 156 26.08 8.01 10.52
C LYS A 156 26.24 7.70 12.03
N GLU A 157 26.75 8.56 12.93
CA GLU A 157 27.04 10.00 12.96
C GLU A 157 28.24 10.34 13.87
N GLU A 158 28.59 11.63 13.80
CA GLU A 158 29.61 12.44 14.45
C GLU A 158 29.88 12.14 15.94
N GLY A 159 31.16 12.01 16.27
CA GLY A 159 31.64 11.92 17.65
C GLY A 159 33.04 11.32 17.74
N ASP A 160 34.06 12.14 17.49
CA ASP A 160 35.48 11.97 17.90
C ASP A 160 36.09 10.55 17.85
N LEU A 161 35.73 9.75 16.85
CA LEU A 161 36.48 8.56 16.49
C LEU A 161 37.53 8.99 15.45
N LYS A 162 38.80 8.95 15.88
CA LYS A 162 39.96 9.11 15.00
C LYS A 162 39.78 8.20 13.78
N ILE A 163 39.54 8.82 12.64
CA ILE A 163 39.59 8.23 11.30
C ILE A 163 40.82 7.32 11.26
N GLU A 164 40.66 6.01 11.03
CA GLU A 164 41.76 5.22 10.48
C GLU A 164 42.08 5.87 9.13
N GLU A 165 43.19 6.62 9.08
CA GLU A 165 43.59 7.43 7.94
C GLU A 165 43.60 6.55 6.68
N SER A 166 42.64 6.80 5.77
CA SER A 166 42.42 5.94 4.60
C SER A 166 43.70 5.86 3.78
N ILE A 167 44.23 4.65 3.59
CA ILE A 167 45.41 4.42 2.78
C ILE A 167 45.02 4.59 1.30
N ARG A 168 45.10 5.81 0.77
CA ARG A 168 44.98 6.06 -0.68
C ARG A 168 46.30 5.78 -1.39
N THR A 169 46.25 5.31 -2.63
CA THR A 169 47.43 4.97 -3.46
C THR A 169 47.16 5.22 -4.94
N ILE A 170 48.20 5.50 -5.74
CA ILE A 170 48.08 5.69 -7.20
C ILE A 170 48.51 4.46 -8.00
N GLU A 171 48.62 3.29 -7.36
CA GLU A 171 49.21 2.08 -7.93
C GLU A 171 48.53 1.63 -9.23
N LYS A 172 47.20 1.47 -9.25
CA LYS A 172 46.49 1.13 -10.50
C LYS A 172 46.62 2.21 -11.56
N THR A 173 46.63 3.49 -11.16
CA THR A 173 46.79 4.62 -12.11
C THR A 173 48.12 4.51 -12.85
N VAL A 174 49.21 4.22 -12.14
CA VAL A 174 50.55 4.05 -12.75
C VAL A 174 50.62 2.74 -13.54
N GLN A 175 50.03 1.66 -13.04
CA GLN A 175 50.00 0.37 -13.74
C GLN A 175 49.28 0.49 -15.09
N ILE A 176 48.08 1.08 -15.13
CA ILE A 176 47.32 1.31 -16.35
C ILE A 176 48.06 2.25 -17.31
N TYR A 177 48.77 3.26 -16.78
CA TYR A 177 49.64 4.11 -17.60
C TYR A 177 50.77 3.29 -18.26
N MET A 178 51.38 2.34 -17.54
CA MET A 178 52.38 1.42 -18.10
C MET A 178 51.77 0.48 -19.14
N ASP A 179 50.58 -0.07 -18.88
CA ASP A 179 49.91 -1.00 -19.79
C ASP A 179 49.55 -0.32 -21.12
N LYS A 180 49.15 0.97 -21.08
CA LYS A 180 48.96 1.80 -22.29
C LYS A 180 50.27 2.19 -22.98
N ASN A 181 51.37 2.26 -22.24
CA ASN A 181 52.68 2.67 -22.74
C ASN A 181 53.71 1.55 -22.50
N THR A 182 53.53 0.43 -23.21
CA THR A 182 54.27 -0.85 -23.00
C THR A 182 55.79 -0.76 -23.09
N SER A 183 56.33 0.37 -23.56
CA SER A 183 57.77 0.65 -23.54
C SER A 183 58.32 0.95 -22.13
N PHE A 184 57.45 1.31 -21.17
CA PHE A 184 57.85 1.61 -19.80
C PHE A 184 57.82 0.37 -18.90
N SER A 185 58.84 0.27 -18.05
CA SER A 185 58.91 -0.70 -16.95
C SER A 185 59.27 0.00 -15.64
N LEU A 186 58.83 -0.56 -14.52
CA LEU A 186 59.14 -0.03 -13.20
C LEU A 186 60.63 -0.22 -12.87
N CYS A 187 61.31 0.83 -12.42
CA CYS A 187 62.71 0.73 -12.01
C CYS A 187 62.87 -0.09 -10.72
N GLU A 188 63.99 -0.81 -10.60
CA GLU A 188 64.35 -1.53 -9.38
C GLU A 188 64.41 -0.57 -8.17
N GLY A 189 63.79 -0.98 -7.06
CA GLY A 189 63.68 -0.18 -5.84
C GLY A 189 62.52 0.82 -5.80
N TYR A 190 61.63 0.80 -6.80
CA TYR A 190 60.38 1.58 -6.83
C TYR A 190 59.16 0.62 -6.89
N PRO A 191 57.96 1.03 -6.42
CA PRO A 191 57.64 2.31 -5.81
C PRO A 191 58.21 2.47 -4.40
N ILE A 192 58.41 3.71 -3.99
CA ILE A 192 58.77 4.07 -2.63
C ILE A 192 57.54 4.72 -1.98
N LYS A 193 56.93 4.01 -1.03
CA LYS A 193 55.75 4.47 -0.28
C LYS A 193 56.18 4.87 1.13
N VAL A 194 55.87 6.10 1.56
CA VAL A 194 56.16 6.61 2.90
C VAL A 194 54.87 7.05 3.57
N LYS A 195 54.65 6.59 4.82
CA LYS A 195 53.45 6.88 5.62
C LYS A 195 53.85 7.31 7.03
N ASN A 196 54.23 8.57 7.18
CA ASN A 196 54.52 9.18 8.48
C ASN A 196 53.46 10.23 8.83
N TRP A 197 52.32 9.75 9.32
CA TRP A 197 51.17 10.57 9.69
C TRP A 197 51.48 11.58 10.79
N LYS A 198 52.32 11.21 11.78
CA LYS A 198 52.70 12.09 12.90
C LYS A 198 53.43 13.36 12.45
N GLU A 199 54.27 13.25 11.43
CA GLU A 199 55.02 14.40 10.89
C GLU A 199 54.33 15.05 9.68
N GLY A 200 53.23 14.45 9.22
CA GLY A 200 52.50 14.84 8.02
C GLY A 200 53.29 14.56 6.75
N ILE A 201 54.09 13.48 6.69
CA ILE A 201 54.86 13.12 5.49
C ILE A 201 54.32 11.81 4.93
N VAL A 202 53.45 11.93 3.93
CA VAL A 202 52.76 10.79 3.30
C VAL A 202 52.80 10.97 1.79
N TYR A 203 53.49 10.06 1.10
CA TYR A 203 53.69 10.14 -0.34
C TYR A 203 54.07 8.80 -0.97
N GLU A 204 53.92 8.72 -2.30
CA GLU A 204 54.40 7.60 -3.11
C GLU A 204 55.23 8.13 -4.28
N VAL A 205 56.39 7.54 -4.54
CA VAL A 205 57.21 7.85 -5.71
C VAL A 205 57.32 6.62 -6.59
N TYR A 206 56.97 6.77 -7.86
CA TYR A 206 57.15 5.76 -8.89
C TYR A 206 58.16 6.28 -9.91
N ARG A 207 59.04 5.39 -10.39
CA ARG A 207 59.98 5.68 -11.46
C ARG A 207 59.87 4.63 -12.53
N LEU A 208 59.54 5.06 -13.74
CA LEU A 208 59.43 4.24 -14.92
C LEU A 208 60.60 4.51 -15.86
N GLN A 209 61.17 3.47 -16.46
CA GLN A 209 62.21 3.55 -17.48
C GLN A 209 61.71 3.01 -18.81
N ASP A 210 61.94 3.76 -19.87
CA ASP A 210 61.80 3.30 -21.26
C ASP A 210 63.16 2.83 -21.79
N GLY A 211 63.18 1.73 -22.53
CA GLY A 211 64.37 1.12 -23.11
C GLY A 211 65.08 2.01 -24.15
N PHE A 212 64.42 3.07 -24.65
CA PHE A 212 64.96 3.91 -25.72
C PHE A 212 65.18 5.40 -25.36
N SER A 213 64.34 6.04 -24.54
CA SER A 213 64.30 7.53 -24.57
C SER A 213 64.01 8.32 -23.28
N GLY A 214 63.85 7.72 -22.09
CA GLY A 214 63.79 8.53 -20.86
C GLY A 214 63.27 7.85 -19.60
N VAL A 215 63.31 8.62 -18.50
CA VAL A 215 62.73 8.25 -17.20
C VAL A 215 61.48 9.08 -16.97
N ARG A 216 60.36 8.45 -16.61
CA ARG A 216 59.12 9.10 -16.17
C ARG A 216 58.99 8.91 -14.66
N GLU A 217 58.71 9.98 -13.93
CA GLU A 217 58.59 9.94 -12.46
C GLU A 217 57.21 10.43 -12.04
N PHE A 218 56.51 9.67 -11.21
CA PHE A 218 55.25 10.05 -10.59
C PHE A 218 55.46 10.28 -9.10
N ILE A 219 54.86 11.35 -8.57
CA ILE A 219 54.85 11.66 -7.15
C ILE A 219 53.39 11.83 -6.73
N TYR A 220 52.88 10.90 -5.93
CA TYR A 220 51.60 11.09 -5.24
C TYR A 220 51.83 11.76 -3.89
N ILE A 221 51.05 12.80 -3.61
CA ILE A 221 51.06 13.49 -2.31
C ILE A 221 49.66 13.37 -1.73
N HIS A 222 49.57 12.68 -0.59
CA HIS A 222 48.31 12.49 0.12
C HIS A 222 47.73 13.81 0.62
N GLU A 223 46.40 13.93 0.67
CA GLU A 223 45.70 15.15 1.10
C GLU A 223 46.15 15.70 2.47
N SER A 224 46.48 14.81 3.41
CA SER A 224 46.93 15.15 4.77
C SER A 224 48.42 15.49 4.86
N ALA A 225 49.17 15.35 3.77
CA ALA A 225 50.60 15.58 3.79
C ALA A 225 50.98 17.07 3.78
N ASN A 226 51.97 17.43 4.59
CA ASN A 226 52.62 18.73 4.54
C ASN A 226 53.55 18.80 3.32
N GLN A 227 53.07 19.46 2.28
CA GLN A 227 53.71 19.54 0.96
C GLN A 227 55.19 19.99 1.04
N GLY A 228 55.52 20.95 1.91
CA GLY A 228 56.89 21.46 2.07
C GLY A 228 57.83 20.45 2.73
N LYS A 229 57.39 19.79 3.81
CA LYS A 229 58.18 18.74 4.47
C LYS A 229 58.36 17.52 3.57
N THR A 230 57.29 17.09 2.90
CA THR A 230 57.31 15.99 1.93
C THR A 230 58.30 16.25 0.80
N LEU A 231 58.30 17.46 0.22
CA LEU A 231 59.27 17.85 -0.80
C LEU A 231 60.71 17.86 -0.26
N GLY A 232 60.90 18.36 0.96
CA GLY A 232 62.20 18.34 1.64
C GLY A 232 62.76 16.92 1.80
N GLU A 233 61.89 15.98 2.20
CA GLU A 233 62.26 14.57 2.34
C GLU A 233 62.62 13.92 0.99
N ILE A 234 61.77 14.10 -0.03
CA ILE A 234 62.00 13.60 -1.39
C ILE A 234 63.35 14.09 -1.95
N LYS A 235 63.67 15.38 -1.75
CA LYS A 235 64.97 15.97 -2.14
C LYS A 235 66.12 15.39 -1.34
N SER A 236 65.99 15.28 -0.01
CA SER A 236 67.07 14.80 0.86
C SER A 236 67.45 13.35 0.56
N LYS A 237 66.47 12.50 0.26
CA LYS A 237 66.65 11.08 -0.10
C LYS A 237 66.95 10.87 -1.59
N LYS A 238 66.97 11.92 -2.42
CA LYS A 238 67.20 11.87 -3.87
C LYS A 238 66.32 10.85 -4.60
N LEU A 239 65.02 10.85 -4.28
CA LEU A 239 64.07 9.86 -4.80
C LEU A 239 63.65 10.12 -6.25
N VAL A 240 63.91 11.32 -6.79
CA VAL A 240 63.59 11.72 -8.16
C VAL A 240 64.84 12.30 -8.85
N LYS A 241 65.02 12.02 -10.14
CA LYS A 241 66.14 12.51 -10.96
C LYS A 241 65.93 13.97 -11.36
N ASN A 242 64.71 14.32 -11.74
CA ASN A 242 64.36 15.70 -12.10
C ASN A 242 62.91 16.04 -11.68
N LEU A 243 62.79 16.94 -10.70
CA LEU A 243 61.50 17.42 -10.19
C LEU A 243 60.70 18.20 -11.25
N GLU A 244 61.36 18.95 -12.13
CA GLU A 244 60.70 19.80 -13.13
C GLU A 244 59.94 18.97 -14.19
N SER A 245 60.39 17.73 -14.43
CA SER A 245 59.76 16.78 -15.35
C SER A 245 58.92 15.70 -14.67
N SER A 246 58.80 15.74 -13.34
CA SER A 246 57.98 14.78 -12.59
C SER A 246 56.50 15.13 -12.70
N ILE A 247 55.66 14.10 -12.82
CA ILE A 247 54.19 14.21 -12.77
C ILE A 247 53.78 14.12 -11.31
N ILE A 248 53.03 15.12 -10.83
CA ILE A 248 52.56 15.17 -9.45
C ILE A 248 51.06 14.93 -9.44
N LEU A 249 50.65 13.89 -8.73
CA LEU A 249 49.25 13.54 -8.51
C LEU A 249 48.85 13.90 -7.08
N ILE A 250 47.68 14.53 -6.95
CA ILE A 250 47.12 14.94 -5.66
C ILE A 250 45.63 14.64 -5.59
N ASP A 251 45.13 14.48 -4.37
CA ASP A 251 43.69 14.47 -4.10
C ASP A 251 43.06 15.84 -4.41
N LYS A 252 41.84 15.82 -4.97
CA LYS A 252 41.02 17.02 -5.19
C LYS A 252 40.43 17.50 -3.85
N PRO A 253 40.66 18.75 -3.43
CA PRO A 253 40.12 19.27 -2.18
C PRO A 253 38.66 19.74 -2.32
N ASN A 254 37.87 19.65 -1.25
CA ASN A 254 36.47 20.13 -1.18
C ASN A 254 36.30 21.67 -1.14
N LEU A 255 37.35 22.45 -1.40
CA LEU A 255 37.36 23.92 -1.20
C LEU A 255 37.20 24.70 -2.50
N LYS A 256 36.61 25.91 -2.38
CA LYS A 256 36.42 26.94 -3.43
C LYS A 256 37.70 27.43 -4.16
N ASP A 257 38.87 26.84 -3.93
CA ASP A 257 40.17 27.38 -4.40
C ASP A 257 41.10 26.32 -5.03
N ILE A 258 40.49 25.40 -5.79
CA ILE A 258 41.11 24.30 -6.55
C ILE A 258 42.30 24.81 -7.40
N ASN A 259 42.13 25.92 -8.11
CA ASN A 259 43.14 26.50 -8.99
C ASN A 259 44.34 27.11 -8.23
N ASN A 260 44.11 27.66 -7.03
CA ASN A 260 45.18 28.23 -6.21
C ASN A 260 46.08 27.13 -5.63
N ARG A 261 45.52 25.96 -5.28
CA ARG A 261 46.30 24.79 -4.82
C ARG A 261 47.27 24.30 -5.89
N LYS A 262 46.82 24.12 -7.13
CA LYS A 262 47.68 23.74 -8.26
C LYS A 262 48.79 24.77 -8.51
N LYS A 263 48.45 26.08 -8.51
CA LYS A 263 49.45 27.16 -8.68
C LYS A 263 50.51 27.15 -7.58
N ASN A 264 50.12 26.92 -6.32
CA ASN A 264 51.05 26.86 -5.20
C ASN A 264 51.98 25.65 -5.29
N LEU A 265 51.45 24.48 -5.61
CA LEU A 265 52.24 23.27 -5.82
C LEU A 265 53.18 23.42 -7.03
N SER A 266 52.73 24.08 -8.11
CA SER A 266 53.55 24.34 -9.28
C SER A 266 54.77 25.17 -8.94
N LYS A 267 54.60 26.21 -8.13
CA LYS A 267 55.70 27.02 -7.60
C LYS A 267 56.60 26.23 -6.64
N LEU A 268 56.02 25.39 -5.78
CA LEU A 268 56.76 24.65 -4.75
C LEU A 268 57.66 23.56 -5.37
N PHE A 269 57.11 22.78 -6.30
CA PHE A 269 57.79 21.65 -6.93
C PHE A 269 58.56 22.03 -8.21
N GLY A 270 58.28 23.20 -8.80
CA GLY A 270 58.96 23.68 -10.01
C GLY A 270 58.52 22.98 -11.30
N THR A 271 57.33 22.38 -11.32
CA THR A 271 56.77 21.66 -12.48
C THR A 271 55.39 22.21 -12.83
N THR A 272 55.03 22.12 -14.10
CA THR A 272 53.67 22.40 -14.60
C THR A 272 52.79 21.14 -14.66
N HIS A 273 53.36 19.95 -14.45
CA HIS A 273 52.67 18.66 -14.58
C HIS A 273 52.02 18.26 -13.25
N ILE A 274 51.03 19.03 -12.81
CA ILE A 274 50.29 18.79 -11.55
C ILE A 274 48.83 18.56 -11.86
N PHE A 275 48.36 17.37 -11.53
CA PHE A 275 47.00 16.92 -11.83
C PHE A 275 46.31 16.43 -10.58
N PHE A 276 44.99 16.59 -10.54
CA PHE A 276 44.19 15.73 -9.68
C PHE A 276 44.21 14.31 -10.23
N ILE A 277 44.09 13.32 -9.36
CA ILE A 277 44.11 11.90 -9.79
C ILE A 277 43.02 11.62 -10.83
N GLU A 278 41.81 12.12 -10.61
CA GLU A 278 40.67 12.02 -11.52
C GLU A 278 40.92 12.71 -12.88
N GLU A 279 41.52 13.91 -12.87
CA GLU A 279 41.88 14.68 -14.07
C GLU A 279 42.96 13.98 -14.88
N PHE A 280 44.01 13.47 -14.24
CA PHE A 280 45.06 12.70 -14.92
C PHE A 280 44.49 11.44 -15.58
N GLY A 281 43.64 10.72 -14.84
CA GLY A 281 42.96 9.54 -15.35
C GLY A 281 42.10 9.88 -16.58
N TYR A 282 41.29 10.92 -16.49
CA TYR A 282 40.48 11.39 -17.61
C TYR A 282 41.38 11.76 -18.79
N GLU A 283 42.25 12.75 -18.67
CA GLU A 283 43.03 13.32 -19.79
C GLU A 283 43.98 12.32 -20.46
N HIS A 284 44.58 11.39 -19.70
CA HIS A 284 45.65 10.54 -20.19
C HIS A 284 45.31 9.05 -20.28
N LEU A 285 44.28 8.57 -19.57
CA LEU A 285 43.97 7.14 -19.50
C LEU A 285 42.64 6.74 -20.12
N TYR A 286 41.57 7.54 -20.04
CA TYR A 286 40.25 7.05 -20.50
C TYR A 286 39.30 8.10 -21.09
N LYS A 287 39.78 9.30 -21.43
CA LYS A 287 38.96 10.33 -22.10
C LYS A 287 38.20 9.79 -23.31
N ASP A 288 38.88 9.04 -24.16
CA ASP A 288 38.30 8.52 -25.41
C ASP A 288 37.23 7.44 -25.17
N CYS A 289 37.14 6.91 -23.95
CA CYS A 289 36.14 5.92 -23.52
C CYS A 289 34.89 6.57 -22.92
N MET A 290 34.94 7.86 -22.57
CA MET A 290 33.82 8.56 -21.94
C MET A 290 32.69 8.81 -22.95
N LEU A 291 31.47 8.50 -22.53
CA LEU A 291 30.28 8.74 -23.33
C LEU A 291 29.78 10.17 -23.08
N PRO A 292 29.29 10.86 -24.13
CA PRO A 292 28.66 12.16 -23.93
C PRO A 292 27.37 12.01 -23.12
N TYR A 293 27.13 12.94 -22.19
CA TYR A 293 25.89 12.99 -21.44
C TYR A 293 24.94 14.04 -22.02
N GLU A 294 23.74 13.60 -22.39
CA GLU A 294 22.63 14.48 -22.76
C GLU A 294 21.65 14.59 -21.59
N LYS A 295 21.37 15.83 -21.17
CA LYS A 295 20.40 16.08 -20.10
C LYS A 295 19.03 15.53 -20.43
N PHE A 296 18.39 14.91 -19.44
CA PHE A 296 17.04 14.41 -19.58
C PHE A 296 16.00 15.53 -19.71
N ASN A 297 16.27 16.71 -19.13
CA ASN A 297 15.42 17.90 -19.20
C ASN A 297 13.96 17.57 -18.87
N LEU A 298 13.74 16.96 -17.69
CA LEU A 298 12.41 16.53 -17.26
C LEU A 298 11.43 17.72 -17.32
N PRO A 299 10.33 17.63 -18.08
CA PRO A 299 9.42 18.76 -18.28
C PRO A 299 8.74 19.18 -16.98
N ILE A 300 8.55 18.23 -16.07
CA ILE A 300 7.95 18.43 -14.75
C ILE A 300 8.73 17.59 -13.75
N TYR A 301 9.21 18.23 -12.69
CA TYR A 301 9.81 17.57 -11.54
C TYR A 301 9.18 18.09 -10.25
N ILE A 302 8.88 17.15 -9.35
CA ILE A 302 8.42 17.37 -7.99
C ILE A 302 9.36 16.56 -7.10
N ASP A 303 9.89 17.19 -6.06
CA ASP A 303 10.80 16.50 -5.14
C ASP A 303 10.03 15.46 -4.33
N ALA A 304 10.53 14.22 -4.35
CA ALA A 304 9.90 13.10 -3.66
C ALA A 304 10.29 13.11 -2.18
N LEU A 305 9.41 12.56 -1.35
CA LEU A 305 9.63 12.49 0.10
C LEU A 305 10.08 11.10 0.54
N TYR A 306 10.83 11.04 1.64
CA TYR A 306 11.15 9.81 2.36
C TYR A 306 11.10 10.05 3.88
N ASP A 307 10.97 8.97 4.64
CA ASP A 307 11.03 9.01 6.11
C ASP A 307 12.35 8.42 6.59
N ASN A 308 12.95 9.03 7.61
CA ASN A 308 14.08 8.50 8.35
C ASN A 308 13.61 7.96 9.72
N HIS A 309 13.20 6.68 9.74
CA HIS A 309 12.72 6.02 10.96
C HIS A 309 13.79 5.83 12.05
N GLU A 310 15.07 6.08 11.77
CA GLU A 310 16.13 6.00 12.78
C GLU A 310 16.23 7.30 13.60
N GLU A 311 15.90 8.43 12.98
CA GLU A 311 15.98 9.79 13.57
C GLU A 311 14.59 10.36 13.92
N ASP A 312 13.51 9.60 13.70
CA ASP A 312 12.11 10.03 13.82
C ASP A 312 11.78 11.29 12.97
N ASP A 313 12.49 11.46 11.87
CA ASP A 313 12.25 12.53 10.89
C ASP A 313 11.38 12.02 9.73
N PHE A 314 10.38 12.80 9.36
CA PHE A 314 9.39 12.44 8.34
C PHE A 314 9.36 13.49 7.23
N ASP A 315 8.95 13.09 6.03
CA ASP A 315 8.77 13.97 4.87
C ASP A 315 10.04 14.76 4.47
N LEU A 316 11.19 14.07 4.46
CA LEU A 316 12.47 14.62 4.04
C LEU A 316 12.64 14.63 2.52
N SER A 317 13.39 15.61 2.01
CA SER A 317 13.70 15.79 0.59
C SER A 317 14.63 14.70 0.05
N ALA A 318 14.14 13.88 -0.88
CA ALA A 318 14.92 12.79 -1.47
C ALA A 318 16.09 13.30 -2.32
N ILE A 319 15.90 14.40 -3.07
CA ILE A 319 17.00 14.98 -3.87
C ILE A 319 18.11 15.53 -2.98
N SER A 320 17.76 16.12 -1.84
CA SER A 320 18.74 16.66 -0.88
C SER A 320 19.58 15.54 -0.25
N GLU A 321 18.97 14.38 0.04
CA GLU A 321 19.72 13.24 0.57
C GLU A 321 20.65 12.61 -0.49
N LEU A 322 20.27 12.58 -1.77
CA LEU A 322 21.19 12.15 -2.84
C LEU A 322 22.37 13.11 -3.00
N ASN A 323 22.14 14.41 -2.91
CA ASN A 323 23.21 15.42 -2.94
C ASN A 323 24.14 15.28 -1.72
N ASN A 324 23.56 15.02 -0.53
CA ASN A 324 24.31 14.72 0.68
C ASN A 324 25.18 13.47 0.51
N TRP A 325 24.63 12.36 -0.01
CA TRP A 325 25.38 11.14 -0.32
C TRP A 325 26.49 11.39 -1.34
N TYR A 326 26.22 12.13 -2.41
CA TYR A 326 27.20 12.42 -3.45
C TYR A 326 28.44 13.14 -2.88
N SER A 327 28.23 14.05 -1.92
CA SER A 327 29.30 14.80 -1.27
C SER A 327 30.16 14.02 -0.26
N LYS A 328 29.75 12.81 0.16
CA LYS A 328 30.43 12.01 1.19
C LYS A 328 31.45 11.05 0.61
N ASP A 329 32.68 11.06 1.10
CA ASP A 329 33.68 10.03 0.75
C ASP A 329 33.32 8.66 1.34
N ASN A 330 33.84 7.58 0.72
CA ASN A 330 33.71 6.20 1.19
C ASN A 330 32.26 5.70 1.33
N GLN A 331 31.37 6.20 0.46
CA GLN A 331 30.00 5.70 0.31
C GLN A 331 29.78 5.28 -1.15
N PRO A 332 30.28 4.10 -1.56
CA PRO A 332 30.36 3.70 -2.96
C PRO A 332 29.01 3.36 -3.60
N LEU A 333 28.02 2.96 -2.79
CA LEU A 333 26.73 2.47 -3.26
C LEU A 333 25.59 3.12 -2.47
N TYR A 334 24.56 3.59 -3.18
CA TYR A 334 23.32 4.10 -2.61
C TYR A 334 22.11 3.53 -3.33
N VAL A 335 21.05 3.23 -2.58
CA VAL A 335 19.84 2.63 -3.16
C VAL A 335 18.61 3.49 -2.96
N VAL A 336 17.94 3.80 -4.06
CA VAL A 336 16.62 4.41 -4.07
C VAL A 336 15.59 3.31 -4.28
N SER A 337 14.82 3.03 -3.23
CA SER A 337 13.78 2.00 -3.23
C SER A 337 12.37 2.60 -3.18
N GLY A 338 11.36 1.78 -3.44
CA GLY A 338 9.96 2.18 -3.41
C GLY A 338 9.13 1.43 -4.44
N HIS A 339 7.80 1.50 -4.36
CA HIS A 339 6.93 0.71 -5.24
C HIS A 339 6.96 1.19 -6.70
N GLY A 340 6.30 0.43 -7.59
CA GLY A 340 6.17 0.80 -9.01
C GLY A 340 5.43 2.13 -9.17
N GLY A 341 5.97 3.04 -9.99
CA GLY A 341 5.33 4.33 -10.28
C GLY A 341 5.53 5.45 -9.26
N ILE A 342 6.40 5.25 -8.26
CA ILE A 342 6.64 6.23 -7.18
C ILE A 342 7.62 7.37 -7.53
N GLY A 343 8.30 7.29 -8.67
CA GLY A 343 9.20 8.36 -9.14
C GLY A 343 10.71 8.10 -8.98
N LYS A 344 11.15 6.86 -8.70
CA LYS A 344 12.59 6.51 -8.54
C LYS A 344 13.47 6.94 -9.73
N THR A 345 13.09 6.52 -10.95
CA THR A 345 13.78 6.88 -12.19
C THR A 345 13.78 8.41 -12.39
N THR A 346 12.65 9.07 -12.08
CA THR A 346 12.51 10.52 -12.19
C THR A 346 13.47 11.25 -11.24
N LEU A 347 13.60 10.77 -9.99
CA LEU A 347 14.57 11.27 -9.02
C LEU A 347 16.01 11.09 -9.51
N ALA A 348 16.37 9.90 -9.98
CA ALA A 348 17.71 9.62 -10.49
C ALA A 348 18.08 10.50 -11.69
N LYS A 349 17.16 10.68 -12.64
CA LYS A 349 17.37 11.56 -13.81
C LYS A 349 17.54 13.02 -13.41
N GLN A 350 16.70 13.52 -12.50
CA GLN A 350 16.83 14.88 -11.99
C GLN A 350 18.15 15.11 -11.25
N PHE A 351 18.58 14.13 -10.46
CA PHE A 351 19.87 14.15 -9.76
C PHE A 351 21.04 14.25 -10.75
N LEU A 352 21.03 13.44 -11.81
CA LEU A 352 22.08 13.50 -12.83
C LEU A 352 22.13 14.84 -13.57
N ASP A 353 20.97 15.39 -13.97
CA ASP A 353 20.89 16.72 -14.59
C ASP A 353 21.47 17.80 -13.64
N GLN A 354 21.23 17.70 -12.32
CA GLN A 354 21.79 18.61 -11.32
C GLN A 354 23.32 18.49 -11.19
N ILE A 355 23.87 17.28 -11.19
CA ILE A 355 25.33 17.06 -11.15
C ILE A 355 25.99 17.64 -12.41
N TYR A 356 25.40 17.39 -13.58
CA TYR A 356 25.88 17.93 -14.85
C TYR A 356 25.90 19.47 -14.88
N ASP A 357 24.98 20.13 -14.17
CA ASP A 357 24.95 21.59 -14.05
C ASP A 357 25.97 22.16 -13.04
N GLN A 358 26.40 21.36 -12.07
CA GLN A 358 27.27 21.81 -10.97
C GLN A 358 28.75 21.56 -11.24
N GLU A 359 29.08 20.54 -12.02
CA GLU A 359 30.46 20.15 -12.32
C GLU A 359 30.86 20.44 -13.78
N ASP A 360 32.13 20.78 -13.98
CA ASP A 360 32.70 20.95 -15.32
C ASP A 360 33.00 19.56 -15.93
N ASP A 361 32.18 19.13 -16.90
CA ASP A 361 32.31 17.87 -17.65
C ASP A 361 32.32 16.59 -16.78
N PRO A 362 31.27 16.33 -15.97
CA PRO A 362 31.22 15.12 -15.14
C PRO A 362 31.01 13.88 -16.00
N GLY A 363 31.80 12.84 -15.74
CA GLY A 363 31.55 11.52 -16.33
C GLY A 363 30.29 10.92 -15.72
N ILE A 364 29.26 10.72 -16.53
CA ILE A 364 27.98 10.12 -16.12
C ILE A 364 27.69 8.91 -17.02
N LEU A 365 27.47 7.75 -16.40
CA LEU A 365 27.01 6.53 -17.06
C LEU A 365 25.64 6.13 -16.50
N PHE A 366 24.59 6.43 -17.26
CA PHE A 366 23.23 5.99 -16.95
C PHE A 366 22.91 4.72 -17.74
N ILE A 367 22.53 3.65 -17.03
CA ILE A 367 22.16 2.37 -17.63
C ILE A 367 20.71 2.06 -17.26
N ASP A 368 19.81 2.06 -18.25
CA ASP A 368 18.46 1.53 -18.08
C ASP A 368 18.50 0.00 -18.23
N SER A 369 18.22 -0.70 -17.13
CA SER A 369 18.19 -2.16 -17.11
C SER A 369 17.25 -2.75 -18.17
N LYS A 370 16.20 -2.02 -18.57
CA LYS A 370 15.24 -2.47 -19.58
C LYS A 370 15.88 -2.63 -20.96
N GLU A 371 16.81 -1.75 -21.32
CA GLU A 371 17.43 -1.69 -22.65
C GLU A 371 18.41 -2.86 -22.84
N ILE A 372 19.12 -3.23 -21.77
CA ILE A 372 20.21 -4.22 -21.83
C ILE A 372 19.78 -5.65 -21.45
N ILE A 373 18.54 -5.84 -20.97
CA ILE A 373 18.13 -7.12 -20.37
C ILE A 373 18.18 -8.32 -21.32
N HIS A 374 17.95 -8.08 -22.62
CA HIS A 374 18.03 -9.12 -23.64
C HIS A 374 19.46 -9.56 -23.88
N GLU A 375 20.41 -8.62 -23.97
CA GLU A 375 21.84 -8.93 -24.12
C GLU A 375 22.41 -9.59 -22.85
N LEU A 376 22.03 -9.11 -21.66
CA LEU A 376 22.38 -9.78 -20.40
C LEU A 376 21.87 -11.23 -20.37
N SER A 377 20.65 -11.49 -20.84
CA SER A 377 20.12 -12.85 -20.91
C SER A 377 20.90 -13.75 -21.89
N ARG A 378 21.39 -13.17 -22.99
CA ARG A 378 22.14 -13.87 -24.03
C ARG A 378 23.57 -14.19 -23.59
N ASN A 379 24.25 -13.24 -22.96
CA ASN A 379 25.67 -13.34 -22.61
C ASN A 379 25.92 -14.15 -21.32
N TYR A 380 24.92 -14.26 -20.43
CA TYR A 380 25.08 -14.88 -19.12
C TYR A 380 24.21 -16.12 -18.91
N THR A 381 24.74 -17.07 -18.12
CA THR A 381 24.13 -18.38 -17.85
C THR A 381 24.04 -18.63 -16.35
N ARG A 382 23.54 -19.81 -15.94
CA ARG A 382 23.52 -20.19 -14.51
C ARG A 382 24.90 -20.45 -13.94
N GLU A 383 25.87 -20.80 -14.79
CA GLU A 383 27.25 -21.08 -14.41
C GLU A 383 28.12 -19.83 -14.54
N ASN A 384 27.85 -18.98 -15.54
CA ASN A 384 28.49 -17.67 -15.70
C ASN A 384 27.55 -16.54 -15.23
N LYS A 385 27.65 -16.25 -13.92
CA LYS A 385 26.94 -15.24 -13.13
C LYS A 385 27.08 -13.80 -13.66
N ILE A 386 26.00 -13.02 -13.82
CA ILE A 386 26.12 -11.56 -13.74
C ILE A 386 26.53 -11.22 -12.30
N SER A 387 27.66 -10.55 -12.11
CA SER A 387 28.22 -10.28 -10.77
C SER A 387 29.09 -9.04 -10.67
N ASP A 388 29.13 -8.20 -11.70
CA ASP A 388 30.03 -7.05 -11.78
C ASP A 388 29.38 -5.87 -12.52
N VAL A 389 29.76 -4.63 -12.21
CA VAL A 389 29.29 -3.42 -12.92
C VAL A 389 29.69 -3.44 -14.40
N TYR A 390 30.84 -4.03 -14.71
CA TYR A 390 31.32 -4.19 -16.09
C TYR A 390 30.38 -5.06 -16.93
N ASP A 391 29.68 -6.02 -16.33
CA ASP A 391 28.70 -6.87 -17.03
C ASP A 391 27.55 -6.03 -17.62
N PHE A 392 27.10 -5.02 -16.86
CA PHE A 392 26.05 -4.09 -17.29
C PHE A 392 26.57 -3.12 -18.37
N TYR A 393 27.79 -2.60 -18.20
CA TYR A 393 28.42 -1.74 -19.19
C TYR A 393 28.64 -2.47 -20.53
N SER A 394 29.17 -3.69 -20.50
CA SER A 394 29.40 -4.49 -21.72
C SER A 394 28.10 -4.75 -22.46
N ALA A 395 27.01 -5.07 -21.74
CA ALA A 395 25.70 -5.27 -22.35
C ALA A 395 25.16 -4.00 -23.00
N LEU A 396 25.37 -2.82 -22.42
CA LEU A 396 25.01 -1.53 -23.03
C LEU A 396 25.78 -1.29 -24.34
N MET A 397 27.09 -1.52 -24.33
CA MET A 397 27.94 -1.32 -25.51
C MET A 397 27.63 -2.28 -26.66
N ASP A 398 27.08 -3.45 -26.35
CA ASP A 398 26.63 -4.43 -27.35
C ASP A 398 25.28 -4.04 -27.98
N VAL A 399 24.42 -3.30 -27.26
CA VAL A 399 23.14 -2.81 -27.78
C VAL A 399 23.32 -1.64 -28.75
N ASP A 400 24.16 -0.67 -28.40
CA ASP A 400 24.22 0.62 -29.09
C ASP A 400 25.22 0.68 -30.27
N GLU A 401 25.95 -0.42 -30.55
CA GLU A 401 26.97 -0.51 -31.61
C GLU A 401 27.89 0.73 -31.68
N PHE A 402 28.31 1.29 -30.54
CA PHE A 402 29.13 2.49 -30.53
C PHE A 402 30.49 2.27 -31.24
N ASP A 403 30.82 3.18 -32.17
CA ASP A 403 32.10 3.27 -32.89
C ASP A 403 33.23 3.95 -32.06
N CYS A 404 33.02 4.19 -30.76
CA CYS A 404 33.99 4.84 -29.88
C CYS A 404 34.91 3.83 -29.18
N SER A 405 36.00 4.33 -28.57
CA SER A 405 36.85 3.49 -27.72
C SER A 405 36.01 2.99 -26.54
N ARG A 406 36.12 1.71 -26.19
CA ARG A 406 35.37 1.10 -25.08
C ARG A 406 36.24 1.05 -23.84
N PHE A 407 35.63 1.16 -22.66
CA PHE A 407 36.29 0.79 -21.43
C PHE A 407 36.55 -0.72 -21.45
N ASP A 408 37.77 -1.12 -21.11
CA ASP A 408 37.99 -2.47 -20.58
C ASP A 408 37.66 -2.48 -19.08
N LYS A 409 37.69 -3.67 -18.46
CA LYS A 409 37.31 -3.82 -17.05
C LYS A 409 38.16 -2.97 -16.11
N GLU A 410 39.48 -2.88 -16.35
CA GLU A 410 40.39 -2.16 -15.46
C GLU A 410 40.26 -0.63 -15.63
N LEU A 411 40.04 -0.14 -16.85
CA LEU A 411 39.77 1.26 -17.13
C LEU A 411 38.43 1.71 -16.53
N LEU A 412 37.37 0.89 -16.62
CA LEU A 412 36.07 1.19 -16.00
C LEU A 412 36.21 1.23 -14.48
N LYS A 413 36.92 0.26 -13.90
CA LYS A 413 37.19 0.20 -12.47
C LYS A 413 37.95 1.43 -11.99
N LEU A 414 38.99 1.85 -12.70
CA LEU A 414 39.77 3.05 -12.37
C LEU A 414 38.94 4.34 -12.48
N SER A 415 38.12 4.49 -13.53
CA SER A 415 37.31 5.69 -13.72
C SER A 415 36.27 5.86 -12.62
N ILE A 416 35.69 4.75 -12.15
CA ILE A 416 34.74 4.72 -11.04
C ILE A 416 35.43 4.94 -9.69
N ASP A 417 36.53 4.21 -9.37
CA ASP A 417 37.24 4.30 -8.08
C ASP A 417 37.73 5.73 -7.80
N ASN A 418 38.30 6.37 -8.81
CA ASN A 418 38.85 7.71 -8.71
C ASN A 418 37.78 8.83 -8.69
N GLY A 419 36.50 8.50 -8.88
CA GLY A 419 35.38 9.44 -8.89
C GLY A 419 35.16 10.18 -10.20
N SER A 420 35.84 9.81 -11.28
CA SER A 420 35.67 10.43 -12.60
C SER A 420 34.40 10.00 -13.32
N LEU A 421 33.80 8.87 -12.90
CA LEU A 421 32.58 8.31 -13.49
C LEU A 421 31.54 7.98 -12.41
N LEU A 422 30.41 8.67 -12.44
CA LEU A 422 29.20 8.34 -11.69
C LEU A 422 28.38 7.31 -12.47
N VAL A 423 28.06 6.18 -11.85
CA VAL A 423 27.24 5.12 -12.48
C VAL A 423 25.85 5.09 -11.86
N VAL A 424 24.81 5.07 -12.70
CA VAL A 424 23.43 4.86 -12.28
C VAL A 424 22.87 3.63 -12.97
N LEU A 425 22.46 2.65 -12.18
CA LEU A 425 21.75 1.45 -12.64
C LEU A 425 20.27 1.60 -12.32
N ASP A 426 19.48 2.04 -13.31
CA ASP A 426 18.04 2.21 -13.16
C ASP A 426 17.30 0.89 -13.39
N GLY A 427 16.37 0.55 -12.49
CA GLY A 427 15.46 -0.58 -12.66
C GLY A 427 16.10 -1.96 -12.48
N ILE A 428 17.04 -2.12 -11.55
CA ILE A 428 17.71 -3.41 -11.31
C ILE A 428 16.72 -4.53 -10.93
N ASP A 429 15.53 -4.17 -10.42
CA ASP A 429 14.43 -5.11 -10.17
C ASP A 429 13.97 -5.84 -11.44
N GLU A 430 14.09 -5.22 -12.61
CA GLU A 430 13.75 -5.85 -13.89
C GLU A 430 14.72 -7.00 -14.19
N VAL A 431 16.02 -6.81 -13.92
CA VAL A 431 17.06 -7.86 -14.05
C VAL A 431 16.81 -8.98 -13.05
N ILE A 432 16.56 -8.65 -11.77
CA ILE A 432 16.27 -9.64 -10.72
C ILE A 432 15.03 -10.46 -11.10
N ALA A 433 13.96 -9.82 -11.58
CA ALA A 433 12.70 -10.46 -11.90
C ALA A 433 12.77 -11.35 -13.16
N LYS A 434 13.46 -10.90 -14.23
CA LYS A 434 13.52 -11.65 -15.50
C LYS A 434 14.64 -12.69 -15.51
N LEU A 435 15.82 -12.37 -14.99
CA LEU A 435 17.01 -13.23 -15.10
C LEU A 435 17.19 -14.18 -13.90
N GLY A 436 16.61 -13.84 -12.74
CA GLY A 436 16.58 -14.71 -11.55
C GLY A 436 17.96 -15.26 -11.19
N ASP A 437 18.11 -16.58 -11.25
CA ASP A 437 19.35 -17.29 -10.86
C ASP A 437 20.59 -16.91 -11.67
N LYS A 438 20.45 -16.23 -12.83
CA LYS A 438 21.56 -15.72 -13.64
C LYS A 438 22.17 -14.43 -13.08
N PHE A 439 21.56 -13.79 -12.10
CA PHE A 439 22.10 -12.59 -11.45
C PHE A 439 22.48 -12.88 -10.00
N ASP A 440 23.75 -12.72 -9.67
CA ASP A 440 24.29 -12.88 -8.32
C ASP A 440 24.39 -11.53 -7.62
N VAL A 441 23.28 -11.09 -7.01
CA VAL A 441 23.17 -9.79 -6.37
C VAL A 441 24.18 -9.61 -5.23
N GLU A 442 24.44 -10.66 -4.46
CA GLU A 442 25.38 -10.60 -3.32
C GLU A 442 26.80 -10.38 -3.82
N LYS A 443 27.24 -11.18 -4.81
CA LYS A 443 28.56 -11.02 -5.41
C LYS A 443 28.71 -9.68 -6.14
N PHE A 444 27.65 -9.22 -6.81
CA PHE A 444 27.59 -7.90 -7.44
C PHE A 444 27.76 -6.75 -6.45
N ILE A 445 27.09 -6.80 -5.31
CA ILE A 445 27.27 -5.77 -4.29
C ILE A 445 28.69 -5.84 -3.71
N SER A 446 29.20 -7.03 -3.37
CA SER A 446 30.55 -7.17 -2.83
C SER A 446 31.63 -6.66 -3.80
N SER A 447 31.48 -6.88 -5.11
CA SER A 447 32.46 -6.38 -6.09
C SER A 447 32.53 -4.86 -6.13
N ILE A 448 31.43 -4.14 -5.88
CA ILE A 448 31.43 -2.66 -5.79
C ILE A 448 32.35 -2.18 -4.66
N PHE A 449 32.28 -2.82 -3.48
CA PHE A 449 33.12 -2.42 -2.34
C PHE A 449 34.56 -2.92 -2.50
N ASP A 450 34.74 -4.18 -2.89
CA ASP A 450 36.06 -4.83 -2.91
C ASP A 450 36.90 -4.43 -4.12
N GLU A 451 36.27 -4.22 -5.28
CA GLU A 451 36.97 -3.91 -6.53
C GLU A 451 36.90 -2.41 -6.85
N TYR A 452 35.70 -1.83 -6.85
CA TYR A 452 35.46 -0.47 -7.36
C TYR A 452 35.75 0.65 -6.37
N SER A 453 35.92 0.36 -5.07
CA SER A 453 36.14 1.36 -4.01
C SER A 453 37.40 1.08 -3.18
N SER A 454 38.42 0.49 -3.79
CA SER A 454 39.57 -0.07 -3.06
C SER A 454 40.78 0.85 -2.91
N GLU A 455 40.94 1.91 -3.72
CA GLU A 455 42.10 2.80 -3.63
C GLU A 455 41.76 4.24 -3.26
N GLN A 456 40.81 4.86 -3.95
CA GLN A 456 40.54 6.30 -3.77
C GLN A 456 39.32 6.57 -2.89
N HIS A 457 38.43 5.59 -2.74
CA HIS A 457 37.18 5.69 -1.97
C HIS A 457 36.24 6.81 -2.46
N LYS A 458 36.32 7.17 -3.74
CA LYS A 458 35.48 8.22 -4.38
C LYS A 458 34.36 7.66 -5.25
N THR A 459 34.24 6.34 -5.30
CA THR A 459 33.22 5.60 -6.02
C THR A 459 31.82 6.15 -5.76
N LYS A 460 31.03 6.28 -6.83
CA LYS A 460 29.60 6.64 -6.76
C LYS A 460 28.79 5.78 -7.70
N ILE A 461 28.00 4.87 -7.11
CA ILE A 461 27.04 4.02 -7.81
C ILE A 461 25.67 4.20 -7.18
N LEU A 462 24.69 4.61 -7.99
CA LEU A 462 23.29 4.73 -7.60
C LEU A 462 22.49 3.57 -8.21
N ILE A 463 21.70 2.90 -7.39
CA ILE A 463 20.78 1.84 -7.86
C ILE A 463 19.35 2.26 -7.58
N THR A 464 18.47 2.09 -8.56
CA THR A 464 17.02 2.15 -8.32
C THR A 464 16.42 0.75 -8.34
N CYS A 465 15.55 0.46 -7.37
CA CYS A 465 14.94 -0.87 -7.24
C CYS A 465 13.53 -0.80 -6.65
N ARG A 466 12.66 -1.76 -6.99
CA ARG A 466 11.37 -1.92 -6.28
C ARG A 466 11.59 -2.49 -4.87
N ASP A 467 10.89 -1.91 -3.91
CA ASP A 467 10.93 -2.25 -2.47
C ASP A 467 10.84 -3.76 -2.19
N HIS A 468 9.90 -4.47 -2.82
CA HIS A 468 9.74 -5.93 -2.64
C HIS A 468 11.01 -6.73 -3.01
N PHE A 469 11.65 -6.40 -4.13
CA PHE A 469 12.85 -7.11 -4.57
C PHE A 469 14.03 -6.75 -3.68
N TRP A 470 14.14 -5.48 -3.31
CA TRP A 470 15.24 -4.99 -2.49
C TRP A 470 15.18 -5.49 -1.04
N LYS A 471 13.98 -5.62 -0.43
CA LYS A 471 13.83 -6.11 0.95
C LYS A 471 14.59 -7.42 1.20
N LYS A 472 14.47 -8.39 0.28
CA LYS A 472 15.18 -9.69 0.35
C LYS A 472 16.70 -9.54 0.35
N VAL A 473 17.22 -8.52 -0.33
CA VAL A 473 18.65 -8.20 -0.40
C VAL A 473 19.09 -7.47 0.87
N SER A 474 18.30 -6.48 1.30
CA SER A 474 18.58 -5.66 2.49
C SER A 474 18.58 -6.45 3.81
N GLU A 475 17.83 -7.56 3.89
CA GLU A 475 17.86 -8.48 5.03
C GLU A 475 19.24 -9.15 5.21
N ARG A 476 20.03 -9.24 4.13
CA ARG A 476 21.34 -9.89 4.11
C ARG A 476 22.48 -8.88 4.13
N ILE A 477 22.33 -7.76 3.45
CA ILE A 477 23.35 -6.72 3.30
C ILE A 477 22.75 -5.35 3.69
N LEU A 478 23.34 -4.72 4.71
CA LEU A 478 22.93 -3.37 5.13
C LEU A 478 23.58 -2.35 4.20
N LEU A 479 22.78 -1.63 3.41
CA LEU A 479 23.25 -0.62 2.46
C LEU A 479 22.55 0.72 2.73
N PRO A 480 23.22 1.86 2.52
CA PRO A 480 22.58 3.16 2.50
C PRO A 480 21.42 3.18 1.50
N GLN A 481 20.23 3.55 1.96
CA GLN A 481 19.04 3.55 1.13
C GLN A 481 18.00 4.57 1.60
N ILE A 482 17.18 5.04 0.66
CA ILE A 482 15.89 5.68 0.96
C ILE A 482 14.74 4.86 0.38
N THR A 483 13.56 4.97 1.00
CA THR A 483 12.32 4.45 0.44
C THR A 483 11.41 5.62 0.12
N LEU A 484 11.13 5.84 -1.17
CA LEU A 484 10.28 6.96 -1.60
C LEU A 484 8.82 6.73 -1.21
N LYS A 485 8.18 7.80 -0.74
CA LYS A 485 6.76 7.87 -0.39
C LYS A 485 5.90 8.30 -1.57
N ALA A 486 4.62 7.99 -1.47
CA ALA A 486 3.60 8.59 -2.32
C ALA A 486 3.50 10.09 -2.02
N PHE A 487 3.00 10.86 -2.99
CA PHE A 487 2.78 12.29 -2.79
C PHE A 487 1.66 12.51 -1.77
N ASN A 488 1.82 13.50 -0.91
CA ASN A 488 0.71 14.07 -0.16
C ASN A 488 -0.12 15.00 -1.06
N GLU A 489 -1.21 15.54 -0.53
CA GLU A 489 -2.10 16.43 -1.27
C GLU A 489 -1.39 17.68 -1.82
N SER A 490 -0.45 18.24 -1.04
CA SER A 490 0.34 19.40 -1.45
C SER A 490 1.19 19.11 -2.69
N LEU A 491 1.94 18.01 -2.68
CA LEU A 491 2.79 17.60 -3.80
C LEU A 491 1.96 17.19 -5.03
N ALA A 492 0.80 16.56 -4.83
CA ALA A 492 -0.13 16.23 -5.92
C ALA A 492 -0.68 17.49 -6.61
N ASN A 493 -1.04 18.51 -5.83
CA ASN A 493 -1.49 19.79 -6.35
C ASN A 493 -0.36 20.54 -7.07
N GLU A 494 0.86 20.54 -6.51
CA GLU A 494 2.04 21.11 -7.17
C GLU A 494 2.31 20.41 -8.51
N PHE A 495 2.21 19.08 -8.55
CA PHE A 495 2.37 18.29 -9.76
C PHE A 495 1.39 18.73 -10.86
N PHE A 496 0.09 18.81 -10.57
CA PHE A 496 -0.90 19.24 -11.55
C PHE A 496 -0.75 20.70 -11.95
N THR A 497 -0.35 21.56 -11.03
CA THR A 497 -0.09 22.98 -11.30
C THR A 497 1.02 23.17 -12.32
N LYS A 498 2.09 22.36 -12.23
CA LYS A 498 3.18 22.34 -13.23
C LYS A 498 2.76 21.64 -14.52
N LYS A 499 1.94 20.58 -14.45
CA LYS A 499 1.56 19.76 -15.60
C LYS A 499 0.52 20.38 -16.53
N ILE A 500 -0.44 21.12 -15.98
CA ILE A 500 -1.56 21.68 -16.73
C ILE A 500 -1.15 23.05 -17.30
N LYS A 501 -1.22 23.19 -18.62
CA LYS A 501 -0.86 24.44 -19.31
C LYS A 501 -1.65 25.63 -18.75
N ASN A 502 -0.95 26.74 -18.52
CA ASN A 502 -1.47 27.99 -17.94
C ASN A 502 -2.06 27.85 -16.52
N SER A 503 -1.84 26.73 -15.84
CA SER A 503 -2.34 26.46 -14.50
C SER A 503 -3.85 26.74 -14.37
N ASP A 504 -4.64 26.26 -15.35
CA ASP A 504 -6.10 26.41 -15.34
C ASP A 504 -6.69 25.77 -14.09
N LYS A 505 -7.16 26.61 -13.17
CA LYS A 505 -7.72 26.19 -11.88
C LYS A 505 -8.85 25.19 -12.02
N ARG A 506 -9.71 25.31 -13.03
CA ARG A 506 -10.84 24.37 -13.20
C ARG A 506 -10.35 22.98 -13.58
N LYS A 507 -9.34 22.90 -14.45
CA LYS A 507 -8.72 21.63 -14.84
C LYS A 507 -7.93 21.01 -13.69
N ILE A 508 -7.22 21.82 -12.91
CA ILE A 508 -6.52 21.36 -11.70
C ILE A 508 -7.53 20.81 -10.68
N THR A 509 -8.63 21.52 -10.40
CA THR A 509 -9.67 21.02 -9.50
C THR A 509 -10.25 19.69 -10.00
N LYS A 510 -10.55 19.58 -11.29
CA LYS A 510 -11.02 18.32 -11.90
C LYS A 510 -9.98 17.19 -11.76
N ALA A 511 -8.70 17.50 -11.93
CA ALA A 511 -7.60 16.55 -11.77
C ALA A 511 -7.50 16.04 -10.34
N MET A 512 -7.58 16.95 -9.36
CA MET A 512 -7.58 16.61 -7.95
C MET A 512 -8.80 15.76 -7.58
N THR A 513 -10.00 16.07 -8.10
CA THR A 513 -11.18 15.23 -7.86
C THR A 513 -11.00 13.81 -8.39
N MET A 514 -10.45 13.64 -9.59
CA MET A 514 -10.14 12.30 -10.14
C MET A 514 -9.03 11.59 -9.33
N ALA A 515 -8.07 12.35 -8.82
CA ALA A 515 -7.00 11.80 -7.99
C ALA A 515 -7.53 11.38 -6.62
N ASP A 516 -8.47 12.12 -6.04
CA ASP A 516 -9.13 11.83 -4.77
C ASP A 516 -9.95 10.54 -4.81
N GLU A 517 -10.60 10.23 -5.93
CA GLU A 517 -11.31 8.96 -6.13
C GLU A 517 -10.37 7.75 -6.09
N LEU A 518 -9.07 7.97 -6.34
CA LEU A 518 -8.02 6.95 -6.35
C LEU A 518 -7.02 7.12 -5.21
N ALA A 519 -7.23 8.12 -4.35
CA ALA A 519 -6.35 8.43 -3.24
C ALA A 519 -6.54 7.43 -2.12
N VAL A 520 -5.49 7.25 -1.34
CA VAL A 520 -5.46 6.29 -0.23
C VAL A 520 -5.56 7.07 1.06
N GLU A 521 -6.60 6.81 1.84
CA GLU A 521 -6.73 7.35 3.19
C GLU A 521 -5.76 6.62 4.13
N SER A 522 -4.74 7.32 4.61
CA SER A 522 -3.83 6.82 5.63
C SER A 522 -4.34 7.15 7.04
N LYS A 523 -3.77 6.48 8.06
CA LYS A 523 -4.25 6.57 9.46
C LYS A 523 -4.34 8.02 9.93
N GLN A 524 -5.34 8.28 10.78
CA GLN A 524 -5.61 9.60 11.36
C GLN A 524 -4.35 10.25 11.95
N ASN A 525 -4.09 11.48 11.54
CA ASN A 525 -3.08 12.31 12.17
C ASN A 525 -3.53 12.72 13.58
N THR A 526 -2.63 13.28 14.38
CA THR A 526 -2.90 13.80 15.74
C THR A 526 -4.01 14.87 15.79
N SER A 527 -4.39 15.43 14.63
CA SER A 527 -5.50 16.37 14.43
C SER A 527 -6.86 15.72 14.12
N GLY A 528 -6.94 14.40 13.93
CA GLY A 528 -8.17 13.68 13.59
C GLY A 528 -8.55 13.69 12.10
N GLU A 529 -7.76 14.33 11.24
CA GLU A 529 -7.94 14.29 9.77
C GLU A 529 -7.20 13.08 9.16
N THR A 530 -7.83 12.42 8.20
CA THR A 530 -7.26 11.32 7.41
C THR A 530 -6.39 11.89 6.29
N GLU A 531 -5.09 11.57 6.31
CA GLU A 531 -4.17 12.07 5.30
C GLU A 531 -4.23 11.21 4.03
N LYS A 532 -4.47 11.86 2.88
CA LYS A 532 -4.54 11.20 1.59
C LYS A 532 -3.17 11.09 0.94
N THR A 533 -2.89 9.95 0.33
CA THR A 533 -1.68 9.73 -0.46
C THR A 533 -1.99 9.43 -1.92
N TYR A 534 -1.12 9.91 -2.81
CA TYR A 534 -1.31 9.95 -4.26
C TYR A 534 -0.09 9.36 -4.98
N ILE A 535 -0.31 8.38 -5.85
CA ILE A 535 0.78 7.76 -6.62
C ILE A 535 1.17 8.67 -7.80
N PRO A 536 2.43 9.12 -7.92
CA PRO A 536 2.85 10.05 -8.98
C PRO A 536 2.52 9.59 -10.41
N PHE A 537 2.64 8.28 -10.68
CA PHE A 537 2.25 7.73 -11.97
C PHE A 537 0.76 7.90 -12.28
N LEU A 538 -0.14 7.72 -11.31
CA LEU A 538 -1.58 7.93 -11.51
C LEU A 538 -1.88 9.42 -11.75
N LEU A 539 -1.18 10.32 -11.05
CA LEU A 539 -1.29 11.76 -11.30
C LEU A 539 -0.83 12.11 -12.72
N ASP A 540 0.28 11.53 -13.18
CA ASP A 540 0.77 11.73 -14.54
C ASP A 540 -0.28 11.32 -15.57
N MET A 541 -0.91 10.17 -15.35
CA MET A 541 -1.98 9.68 -16.20
C MET A 541 -3.24 10.56 -16.19
N ILE A 542 -3.71 11.01 -15.02
CA ILE A 542 -4.84 11.94 -14.90
C ILE A 542 -4.55 13.25 -15.64
N GLY A 543 -3.34 13.79 -15.47
CA GLY A 543 -2.91 15.00 -16.16
C GLY A 543 -2.85 14.82 -17.68
N TYR A 544 -2.49 13.63 -18.16
CA TYR A 544 -2.60 13.29 -19.59
C TYR A 544 -4.06 13.32 -20.05
N LEU A 545 -4.96 12.60 -19.36
CA LEU A 545 -6.39 12.53 -19.72
C LEU A 545 -7.03 13.91 -19.81
N ILE A 546 -6.77 14.78 -18.83
CA ILE A 546 -7.33 16.14 -18.78
C ILE A 546 -6.78 17.03 -19.89
N ASN A 547 -5.49 16.92 -20.21
CA ASN A 547 -4.92 17.68 -21.33
C ASN A 547 -5.37 17.16 -22.70
N THR A 548 -5.77 15.87 -22.80
CA THR A 548 -6.28 15.28 -24.03
C THR A 548 -7.78 15.44 -24.25
N GLN A 549 -8.57 15.77 -23.23
CA GLN A 549 -10.04 15.96 -23.37
C GLN A 549 -10.43 17.06 -24.36
N ASP A 550 -9.57 18.06 -24.57
CA ASP A 550 -9.80 19.16 -25.54
C ASP A 550 -9.18 18.88 -26.92
N LEU A 551 -8.44 17.79 -27.07
CA LEU A 551 -7.82 17.41 -28.33
C LEU A 551 -8.71 16.36 -29.00
N ASP A 552 -9.12 16.64 -30.23
CA ASP A 552 -9.92 15.73 -31.07
C ASP A 552 -9.02 14.58 -31.56
N ILE A 553 -8.54 13.74 -30.63
CA ILE A 553 -7.59 12.65 -30.91
C ILE A 553 -8.39 11.42 -31.34
N SER A 554 -8.84 11.43 -32.58
CA SER A 554 -9.40 10.27 -33.29
C SER A 554 -8.40 9.11 -33.48
N ASN A 555 -7.16 9.24 -33.00
CA ASN A 555 -6.03 8.33 -33.26
C ASN A 555 -5.45 7.60 -32.02
N THR A 556 -6.01 7.73 -30.82
CA THR A 556 -5.62 6.81 -29.74
C THR A 556 -6.19 5.43 -30.04
N LYS A 557 -5.35 4.38 -30.07
CA LYS A 557 -5.82 2.98 -30.10
C LYS A 557 -6.95 2.85 -29.08
N LYS A 558 -8.17 2.58 -29.55
CA LYS A 558 -9.30 2.33 -28.66
C LYS A 558 -8.89 1.19 -27.73
N LEU A 559 -9.18 1.36 -26.43
CA LEU A 559 -8.96 0.32 -25.45
C LEU A 559 -9.77 -0.91 -25.87
N GLU A 560 -9.07 -1.97 -26.28
CA GLU A 560 -9.67 -3.28 -26.56
C GLU A 560 -9.52 -4.13 -25.31
N SER A 561 -10.62 -4.33 -24.59
CA SER A 561 -10.68 -5.18 -23.40
C SER A 561 -12.06 -5.82 -23.29
N VAL A 562 -12.08 -7.08 -22.86
CA VAL A 562 -13.34 -7.78 -22.55
C VAL A 562 -14.00 -7.18 -21.30
N TYR A 563 -13.17 -6.76 -20.34
CA TYR A 563 -13.59 -6.33 -19.01
C TYR A 563 -13.76 -4.82 -18.88
N LEU A 564 -12.90 -4.03 -19.53
CA LEU A 564 -12.81 -2.58 -19.35
C LEU A 564 -13.56 -1.83 -20.45
N THR A 565 -14.15 -0.67 -20.11
CA THR A 565 -14.90 0.16 -21.06
C THR A 565 -14.11 1.41 -21.45
N PRO A 566 -13.98 1.74 -22.75
CA PRO A 566 -13.19 2.88 -23.20
C PRO A 566 -13.74 4.23 -22.74
N ASP A 567 -15.03 4.33 -22.43
CA ASP A 567 -15.68 5.59 -22.03
C ASP A 567 -15.49 5.92 -20.54
N ASN A 568 -14.97 4.99 -19.74
CA ASN A 568 -14.75 5.20 -18.32
C ASN A 568 -13.27 5.56 -18.04
N HIS A 569 -13.04 6.71 -17.39
CA HIS A 569 -11.68 7.19 -17.12
C HIS A 569 -10.89 6.27 -16.18
N THR A 570 -11.52 5.70 -15.15
CA THR A 570 -10.87 4.76 -14.22
C THR A 570 -10.44 3.48 -14.94
N ASP A 571 -11.26 2.97 -15.85
CA ASP A 571 -10.93 1.80 -16.68
C ASP A 571 -9.74 2.09 -17.60
N GLN A 572 -9.69 3.28 -18.20
CA GLN A 572 -8.54 3.72 -19.01
C GLN A 572 -7.25 3.79 -18.16
N LEU A 573 -7.34 4.33 -16.94
CA LEU A 573 -6.20 4.41 -16.02
C LEU A 573 -5.68 3.01 -15.67
N ILE A 574 -6.57 2.11 -15.26
CA ILE A 574 -6.21 0.74 -14.89
C ILE A 574 -5.60 -0.02 -16.08
N ALA A 575 -6.18 0.11 -17.27
CA ALA A 575 -5.63 -0.52 -18.48
C ALA A 575 -4.18 -0.10 -18.75
N GLN A 576 -3.87 1.18 -18.56
CA GLN A 576 -2.55 1.72 -18.79
C GLN A 576 -1.53 1.34 -17.70
N VAL A 577 -1.98 1.22 -16.44
CA VAL A 577 -1.16 0.61 -15.37
C VAL A 577 -0.77 -0.82 -15.79
N CYS A 578 -1.72 -1.62 -16.25
CA CYS A 578 -1.46 -2.98 -16.73
C CYS A 578 -0.56 -3.00 -17.97
N GLN A 579 -0.79 -2.11 -18.93
CA GLN A 579 0.00 -2.00 -20.16
C GLN A 579 1.46 -1.64 -19.87
N ARG A 580 1.70 -0.76 -18.89
CA ARG A 580 3.04 -0.42 -18.43
C ARG A 580 3.79 -1.63 -17.88
N GLU A 581 3.12 -2.49 -17.12
CA GLU A 581 3.75 -3.68 -16.54
C GLU A 581 4.04 -4.77 -17.58
N ILE A 582 3.28 -4.82 -18.67
CA ILE A 582 3.65 -5.62 -19.85
C ILE A 582 4.99 -5.13 -20.41
N VAL A 583 5.14 -3.81 -20.59
CA VAL A 583 6.34 -3.22 -21.19
C VAL A 583 7.57 -3.35 -20.28
N LYS A 584 7.41 -3.17 -18.96
CA LYS A 584 8.53 -3.25 -18.01
C LYS A 584 8.93 -4.69 -17.67
N LEU A 585 7.95 -5.55 -17.38
CA LEU A 585 8.22 -6.88 -16.82
C LEU A 585 7.89 -8.02 -17.78
N GLU A 586 7.33 -7.77 -18.97
CA GLU A 586 6.78 -8.82 -19.85
C GLU A 586 5.81 -9.72 -19.06
N SER A 587 4.88 -9.07 -18.36
CA SER A 587 3.86 -9.73 -17.53
C SER A 587 2.72 -10.30 -18.39
N LEU A 588 1.66 -10.78 -17.73
CA LEU A 588 0.38 -11.13 -18.33
C LEU A 588 -0.18 -9.98 -19.19
N ASN A 589 -0.96 -10.28 -20.22
CA ASN A 589 -1.63 -9.23 -21.00
C ASN A 589 -2.69 -8.48 -20.15
N VAL A 590 -3.26 -7.38 -20.66
CA VAL A 590 -4.18 -6.53 -19.88
C VAL A 590 -5.35 -7.35 -19.33
N ASP A 591 -6.11 -8.07 -20.16
CA ASP A 591 -7.28 -8.83 -19.71
C ASP A 591 -6.92 -9.99 -18.77
N GLU A 592 -5.77 -10.64 -18.96
CA GLU A 592 -5.25 -11.66 -18.04
C GLU A 592 -4.94 -11.07 -16.65
N GLN A 593 -4.35 -9.86 -16.60
CA GLN A 593 -4.12 -9.14 -15.34
C GLN A 593 -5.44 -8.75 -14.67
N ILE A 594 -6.39 -8.19 -15.42
CA ILE A 594 -7.70 -7.80 -14.90
C ILE A 594 -8.44 -9.01 -14.33
N LYS A 595 -8.43 -10.15 -15.04
CA LYS A 595 -9.03 -11.39 -14.57
C LYS A 595 -8.39 -11.88 -13.26
N LEU A 596 -7.08 -11.77 -13.13
CA LEU A 596 -6.38 -12.11 -11.88
C LEU A 596 -6.80 -11.18 -10.74
N PHE A 597 -6.90 -9.87 -10.98
CA PHE A 597 -7.31 -8.90 -9.96
C PHE A 597 -8.78 -9.04 -9.56
N ILE A 598 -9.68 -9.36 -10.48
CA ILE A 598 -11.06 -9.74 -10.16
C ILE A 598 -11.09 -10.94 -9.20
N ARG A 599 -10.29 -11.99 -9.48
CA ARG A 599 -10.20 -13.17 -8.60
C ARG A 599 -9.58 -12.84 -7.25
N LEU A 600 -8.58 -11.96 -7.23
CA LEU A 600 -7.96 -11.47 -6.00
C LEU A 600 -9.00 -10.78 -5.11
N ALA A 601 -9.81 -9.88 -5.69
CA ALA A 601 -10.86 -9.15 -4.99
C ALA A 601 -12.01 -10.06 -4.51
N ALA A 602 -12.38 -11.06 -5.31
CA ALA A 602 -13.45 -12.00 -4.98
C ALA A 602 -13.08 -12.99 -3.86
N SER A 603 -11.79 -13.17 -3.55
CA SER A 603 -11.34 -14.15 -2.57
C SER A 603 -11.78 -13.80 -1.13
N LYS A 604 -12.15 -14.81 -0.32
CA LYS A 604 -12.72 -14.64 1.03
C LYS A 604 -11.89 -13.79 2.00
N ASN A 605 -10.57 -13.75 1.81
CA ASN A 605 -9.63 -13.00 2.67
C ASN A 605 -9.13 -11.71 1.99
N ASN A 606 -9.79 -11.26 0.90
CA ASN A 606 -9.34 -10.18 0.02
C ASN A 606 -7.87 -10.35 -0.43
N GLY A 607 -7.44 -11.61 -0.58
CA GLY A 607 -6.07 -11.96 -0.91
C GLY A 607 -5.91 -13.42 -1.34
N ILE A 608 -4.90 -13.67 -2.17
CA ILE A 608 -4.56 -15.01 -2.68
C ILE A 608 -3.23 -15.44 -2.07
N SER A 609 -3.15 -16.66 -1.54
CA SER A 609 -1.89 -17.18 -0.99
C SER A 609 -0.87 -17.48 -2.09
N ILE A 610 0.42 -17.46 -1.75
CA ILE A 610 1.51 -17.86 -2.66
C ILE A 610 1.38 -19.32 -3.11
N TYR A 611 0.72 -20.16 -2.30
CA TYR A 611 0.48 -21.57 -2.60
C TYR A 611 -0.63 -21.75 -3.64
N ASP A 612 -1.62 -20.86 -3.66
CA ASP A 612 -2.78 -20.94 -4.54
C ASP A 612 -2.61 -20.15 -5.85
N ILE A 613 -1.82 -19.06 -5.84
CA ILE A 613 -1.70 -18.15 -7.00
C ILE A 613 -1.26 -18.87 -8.28
N LYS A 614 -0.46 -19.93 -8.17
CA LYS A 614 -0.04 -20.73 -9.32
C LYS A 614 -1.23 -21.38 -10.03
N ASN A 615 -2.20 -21.90 -9.28
CA ASN A 615 -3.39 -22.50 -9.86
C ASN A 615 -4.28 -21.42 -10.45
N GLU A 616 -4.39 -20.25 -9.80
CA GLU A 616 -5.14 -19.11 -10.32
C GLU A 616 -4.61 -18.63 -11.67
N ILE A 617 -3.29 -18.45 -11.81
CA ILE A 617 -2.70 -18.01 -13.08
C ILE A 617 -2.89 -19.07 -14.17
N LYS A 618 -2.78 -20.36 -13.84
CA LYS A 618 -3.01 -21.45 -14.82
C LYS A 618 -4.45 -21.49 -15.33
N ASN A 619 -5.43 -21.07 -14.52
CA ASN A 619 -6.82 -20.96 -14.93
C ASN A 619 -7.09 -19.72 -15.81
N ILE A 620 -6.13 -18.80 -15.88
CA ILE A 620 -6.20 -17.57 -16.68
C ILE A 620 -5.45 -17.74 -17.99
N THR A 621 -4.24 -18.31 -17.95
CA THR A 621 -3.36 -18.43 -19.12
C THR A 621 -2.68 -19.80 -19.20
N ASN A 622 -2.50 -20.28 -20.43
CA ASN A 622 -1.79 -21.53 -20.71
C ASN A 622 -0.26 -21.36 -20.70
N LYS A 623 0.25 -20.13 -20.66
CA LYS A 623 1.68 -19.79 -20.74
C LYS A 623 2.30 -19.55 -19.36
N PHE A 624 2.04 -20.43 -18.40
CA PHE A 624 2.54 -20.22 -17.04
C PHE A 624 4.07 -20.42 -16.94
N GLU A 625 4.77 -19.36 -16.51
CA GLU A 625 6.16 -19.40 -16.07
C GLU A 625 6.27 -18.99 -14.60
N LYS A 626 7.20 -19.61 -13.84
CA LYS A 626 7.40 -19.27 -12.42
C LYS A 626 7.80 -17.81 -12.20
N SER A 627 8.46 -17.18 -13.18
CA SER A 627 8.85 -15.77 -13.18
C SER A 627 7.64 -14.84 -13.06
N ILE A 628 6.46 -15.22 -13.58
CA ILE A 628 5.22 -14.43 -13.53
C ILE A 628 4.83 -14.11 -12.08
N ILE A 629 5.03 -15.06 -11.16
CA ILE A 629 4.71 -14.85 -9.75
C ILE A 629 5.58 -13.71 -9.17
N GLU A 630 6.88 -13.69 -9.45
CA GLU A 630 7.76 -12.60 -8.99
C GLU A 630 7.39 -11.26 -9.66
N LYS A 631 6.98 -11.28 -10.94
CA LYS A 631 6.47 -10.08 -11.64
C LYS A 631 5.22 -9.51 -10.97
N ILE A 632 4.27 -10.36 -10.57
CA ILE A 632 3.04 -9.94 -9.86
C ILE A 632 3.36 -9.36 -8.47
N LYS A 633 4.36 -9.89 -7.75
CA LYS A 633 4.76 -9.33 -6.45
C LYS A 633 5.26 -7.88 -6.56
N GLY A 634 5.84 -7.52 -7.71
CA GLY A 634 6.27 -6.16 -8.00
C GLY A 634 5.14 -5.24 -8.48
N HIS A 635 3.96 -5.75 -8.81
CA HIS A 635 2.91 -5.01 -9.51
C HIS A 635 2.43 -3.79 -8.69
N PRO A 636 2.24 -2.59 -9.29
CA PRO A 636 1.89 -1.37 -8.55
C PRO A 636 0.60 -1.47 -7.73
N LEU A 637 -0.40 -2.20 -8.23
CA LEU A 637 -1.70 -2.37 -7.56
C LEU A 637 -1.68 -3.39 -6.42
N VAL A 638 -0.61 -4.19 -6.31
CA VAL A 638 -0.56 -5.35 -5.41
C VAL A 638 0.58 -5.17 -4.41
N GLN A 639 0.40 -5.77 -3.24
CA GLN A 639 1.44 -5.97 -2.26
C GLN A 639 1.53 -7.45 -1.88
N PHE A 640 2.74 -7.90 -1.57
CA PHE A 640 3.00 -9.25 -1.11
C PHE A 640 3.49 -9.21 0.33
N SER A 641 2.71 -9.73 1.26
CA SER A 641 3.04 -9.80 2.68
C SER A 641 2.46 -11.07 3.30
N ASN A 642 3.13 -11.63 4.31
CA ASN A 642 2.67 -12.86 4.98
C ASN A 642 2.31 -14.00 4.00
N GLU A 643 3.13 -14.18 2.98
CA GLU A 643 2.93 -15.18 1.92
C GLU A 643 1.63 -15.03 1.13
N CYS A 644 0.98 -13.87 1.17
CA CYS A 644 -0.27 -13.60 0.49
C CYS A 644 -0.16 -12.33 -0.35
N PHE A 645 -0.87 -12.35 -1.48
CA PHE A 645 -1.08 -11.20 -2.34
C PHE A 645 -2.33 -10.47 -1.87
N TYR A 646 -2.24 -9.15 -1.75
CA TYR A 646 -3.35 -8.26 -1.44
C TYR A 646 -3.31 -7.07 -2.39
N PHE A 647 -4.44 -6.37 -2.55
CA PHE A 647 -4.34 -5.03 -3.10
C PHE A 647 -3.52 -4.15 -2.16
N ARG A 648 -2.70 -3.30 -2.75
CA ARG A 648 -1.91 -2.33 -1.98
C ARG A 648 -2.82 -1.32 -1.27
N TYR A 649 -3.98 -1.02 -1.88
CA TYR A 649 -4.96 -0.06 -1.39
C TYR A 649 -6.39 -0.60 -1.56
N ASP A 650 -7.24 -0.34 -0.57
CA ASP A 650 -8.62 -0.87 -0.49
C ASP A 650 -9.52 -0.38 -1.64
N VAL A 651 -9.25 0.82 -2.17
CA VAL A 651 -9.94 1.36 -3.35
C VAL A 651 -9.87 0.39 -4.54
N PHE A 652 -8.75 -0.30 -4.73
CA PHE A 652 -8.64 -1.28 -5.82
C PHE A 652 -9.47 -2.53 -5.57
N ASP A 653 -9.55 -3.00 -4.33
CA ASP A 653 -10.41 -4.13 -3.96
C ASP A 653 -11.88 -3.81 -4.29
N VAL A 654 -12.35 -2.63 -3.88
CA VAL A 654 -13.71 -2.14 -4.17
C VAL A 654 -13.92 -2.00 -5.68
N TYR A 655 -12.95 -1.43 -6.41
CA TYR A 655 -13.02 -1.28 -7.86
C TYR A 655 -13.12 -2.64 -8.57
N PHE A 656 -12.25 -3.61 -8.26
CA PHE A 656 -12.27 -4.91 -8.94
C PHE A 656 -13.49 -5.76 -8.54
N LYS A 657 -14.05 -5.59 -7.33
CA LYS A 657 -15.38 -6.12 -6.97
C LYS A 657 -16.48 -5.50 -7.82
N SER A 658 -16.47 -4.19 -8.03
CA SER A 658 -17.46 -3.55 -8.91
C SER A 658 -17.34 -4.07 -10.35
N LEU A 659 -16.12 -4.34 -10.80
CA LEU A 659 -15.85 -4.89 -12.13
C LEU A 659 -16.32 -6.34 -12.25
N LEU A 660 -16.18 -7.17 -11.22
CA LEU A 660 -16.76 -8.52 -11.15
C LEU A 660 -18.27 -8.47 -11.43
N ILE A 661 -18.99 -7.64 -10.68
CA ILE A 661 -20.45 -7.51 -10.79
C ILE A 661 -20.84 -6.94 -12.15
N TYR A 662 -20.17 -5.88 -12.60
CA TYR A 662 -20.37 -5.31 -13.93
C TYR A 662 -20.24 -6.37 -15.03
N ASN A 663 -19.19 -7.21 -14.98
CA ASN A 663 -18.96 -8.24 -15.99
C ASN A 663 -20.03 -9.34 -15.99
N LEU A 664 -20.55 -9.71 -14.82
CA LEU A 664 -21.68 -10.63 -14.72
C LEU A 664 -22.88 -10.06 -15.47
N PHE A 665 -23.33 -8.86 -15.11
CA PHE A 665 -24.51 -8.22 -15.71
C PHE A 665 -24.32 -7.81 -17.17
N LYS A 666 -23.10 -7.46 -17.60
CA LYS A 666 -22.76 -7.19 -19.00
C LYS A 666 -22.88 -8.44 -19.85
N SER A 667 -22.34 -9.56 -19.36
CA SER A 667 -22.32 -10.81 -20.10
C SER A 667 -23.65 -11.59 -20.05
N LYS A 668 -24.47 -11.34 -19.02
CA LYS A 668 -25.76 -12.03 -18.80
C LYS A 668 -25.62 -13.55 -18.83
N ASP A 669 -24.50 -14.04 -18.32
CA ASP A 669 -24.11 -15.43 -18.35
C ASP A 669 -24.22 -16.02 -16.95
N ILE A 670 -25.27 -16.81 -16.73
CA ILE A 670 -25.59 -17.40 -15.42
C ILE A 670 -24.51 -18.40 -14.96
N GLU A 671 -23.74 -18.99 -15.88
CA GLU A 671 -22.66 -19.92 -15.51
C GLU A 671 -21.50 -19.22 -14.78
N LYS A 672 -21.42 -17.88 -14.87
CA LYS A 672 -20.44 -17.07 -14.13
C LYS A 672 -20.92 -16.69 -12.74
N PHE A 673 -22.18 -16.98 -12.39
CA PHE A 673 -22.72 -16.71 -11.06
C PHE A 673 -22.28 -17.80 -10.09
N ASP A 674 -21.45 -17.45 -9.12
CA ASP A 674 -20.92 -18.34 -8.11
C ASP A 674 -21.10 -17.78 -6.69
N ILE A 675 -20.70 -18.58 -5.69
CA ILE A 675 -20.81 -18.21 -4.26
C ILE A 675 -20.05 -16.92 -3.93
N GLU A 676 -18.90 -16.66 -4.54
CA GLU A 676 -18.14 -15.44 -4.25
C GLU A 676 -18.84 -14.22 -4.86
N THR A 677 -19.41 -14.35 -6.06
CA THR A 677 -20.23 -13.31 -6.69
C THR A 677 -21.48 -13.02 -5.89
N PHE A 678 -22.18 -14.05 -5.39
CA PHE A 678 -23.32 -13.92 -4.46
C PHE A 678 -22.95 -13.11 -3.22
N ARG A 679 -21.79 -13.40 -2.60
CA ARG A 679 -21.29 -12.68 -1.43
C ARG A 679 -20.97 -11.22 -1.71
N VAL A 680 -20.35 -10.93 -2.85
CA VAL A 680 -20.04 -9.54 -3.26
C VAL A 680 -21.33 -8.75 -3.50
N ILE A 681 -22.33 -9.33 -4.17
CA ILE A 681 -23.63 -8.68 -4.37
C ILE A 681 -24.27 -8.36 -3.01
N ASN A 682 -24.38 -9.34 -2.10
CA ASN A 682 -24.98 -9.14 -0.78
C ASN A 682 -24.24 -8.11 0.09
N GLY A 683 -22.91 -8.06 -0.01
CA GLY A 683 -22.09 -7.20 0.82
C GLY A 683 -22.08 -5.73 0.37
N TYR A 684 -22.05 -5.50 -0.95
CA TYR A 684 -21.68 -4.21 -1.52
C TYR A 684 -22.79 -3.52 -2.34
N VAL A 685 -23.67 -4.28 -3.00
CA VAL A 685 -24.75 -3.69 -3.81
C VAL A 685 -25.86 -3.24 -2.87
N LYS A 686 -25.97 -1.93 -2.70
CA LYS A 686 -26.98 -1.28 -1.84
C LYS A 686 -27.61 -0.10 -2.57
N PHE A 687 -28.76 0.32 -2.08
CA PHE A 687 -29.44 1.50 -2.59
C PHE A 687 -28.57 2.75 -2.38
N ASP A 688 -28.47 3.60 -3.40
CA ASP A 688 -27.88 4.94 -3.35
C ASP A 688 -26.41 5.04 -2.87
N ASN A 689 -25.61 3.97 -3.02
CA ASN A 689 -24.19 4.00 -2.66
C ASN A 689 -23.26 4.18 -3.88
N SER A 690 -22.02 4.62 -3.63
CA SER A 690 -21.02 4.86 -4.68
C SER A 690 -20.62 3.58 -5.43
N PHE A 691 -20.64 2.43 -4.76
CA PHE A 691 -20.33 1.13 -5.35
C PHE A 691 -21.35 0.71 -6.41
N THR A 692 -22.65 0.80 -6.10
CA THR A 692 -23.72 0.47 -7.06
C THR A 692 -23.67 1.44 -8.23
N ARG A 693 -23.47 2.75 -7.98
CA ARG A 693 -23.31 3.75 -9.04
C ARG A 693 -22.14 3.48 -9.97
N SER A 694 -21.00 2.99 -9.45
CA SER A 694 -19.85 2.67 -10.31
C SER A 694 -20.17 1.53 -11.29
N ILE A 695 -21.04 0.59 -10.90
CA ILE A 695 -21.55 -0.48 -11.76
C ILE A 695 -22.58 0.07 -12.76
N THR A 696 -23.61 0.77 -12.27
CA THR A 696 -24.73 1.22 -13.11
C THR A 696 -24.32 2.28 -14.12
N SER A 697 -23.29 3.08 -13.82
CA SER A 697 -22.72 4.05 -14.76
C SER A 697 -22.24 3.45 -16.08
N LYS A 698 -22.03 2.12 -16.13
CA LYS A 698 -21.54 1.37 -17.30
C LYS A 698 -22.59 0.41 -17.89
N LEU A 699 -23.75 0.27 -17.25
CA LEU A 699 -24.80 -0.65 -17.66
C LEU A 699 -25.99 0.10 -18.26
N GLU A 700 -26.74 -0.61 -19.10
CA GLU A 700 -27.98 -0.10 -19.68
C GLU A 700 -29.15 -1.00 -19.27
N LEU A 701 -30.25 -0.37 -18.85
CA LEU A 701 -31.48 -1.07 -18.52
C LEU A 701 -32.21 -1.50 -19.81
N ASN A 702 -32.31 -2.80 -20.03
CA ASN A 702 -33.06 -3.42 -21.13
C ASN A 702 -33.79 -4.69 -20.66
N GLU A 703 -34.68 -5.23 -21.49
CA GLU A 703 -35.50 -6.40 -21.13
C GLU A 703 -34.64 -7.63 -20.83
N ASP A 704 -33.60 -7.88 -21.63
CA ASP A 704 -32.66 -8.97 -21.40
C ASP A 704 -31.98 -8.89 -20.02
N LEU A 705 -31.65 -7.68 -19.54
CA LEU A 705 -31.08 -7.49 -18.19
C LEU A 705 -32.12 -7.84 -17.11
N ILE A 706 -33.38 -7.49 -17.32
CA ILE A 706 -34.46 -7.85 -16.38
C ILE A 706 -34.64 -9.37 -16.34
N ILE A 707 -34.64 -10.04 -17.50
CA ILE A 707 -34.72 -11.51 -17.59
C ILE A 707 -33.55 -12.15 -16.83
N PHE A 708 -32.33 -11.67 -17.05
CA PHE A 708 -31.16 -12.16 -16.33
C PHE A 708 -31.25 -11.93 -14.81
N CYS A 709 -31.85 -10.82 -14.36
CA CYS A 709 -32.11 -10.60 -12.94
C CYS A 709 -33.13 -11.62 -12.36
N ILE A 710 -34.13 -12.02 -13.13
CA ILE A 710 -35.08 -13.08 -12.75
C ILE A 710 -34.34 -14.41 -12.61
N GLU A 711 -33.51 -14.78 -13.58
CA GLU A 711 -32.70 -16.00 -13.53
C GLU A 711 -31.78 -16.04 -12.29
N LEU A 712 -31.15 -14.90 -11.94
CA LEU A 712 -30.33 -14.78 -10.74
C LEU A 712 -31.15 -14.97 -9.46
N ILE A 713 -32.32 -14.35 -9.37
CA ILE A 713 -33.22 -14.51 -8.21
C ILE A 713 -33.67 -15.97 -8.06
N GLU A 714 -34.00 -16.64 -9.15
CA GLU A 714 -34.37 -18.06 -9.12
C GLU A 714 -33.19 -18.97 -8.73
N SER A 715 -31.97 -18.63 -9.15
CA SER A 715 -30.78 -19.44 -8.87
C SER A 715 -30.39 -19.48 -7.38
N VAL A 716 -30.68 -18.42 -6.62
CA VAL A 716 -30.37 -18.33 -5.18
C VAL A 716 -31.38 -19.05 -4.30
N GLU A 717 -32.48 -19.55 -4.86
CA GLU A 717 -33.48 -20.36 -4.15
C GLU A 717 -33.10 -21.85 -4.05
N THR A 718 -31.90 -22.22 -4.52
CA THR A 718 -31.38 -23.59 -4.46
C THR A 718 -30.69 -23.89 -3.12
N GLU A 719 -30.62 -25.19 -2.75
CA GLU A 719 -29.96 -25.65 -1.51
C GLU A 719 -28.51 -25.15 -1.36
N GLU A 720 -27.83 -24.88 -2.49
CA GLU A 720 -26.45 -24.40 -2.50
C GLU A 720 -26.30 -23.05 -1.78
N TYR A 721 -27.26 -22.15 -1.96
CA TYR A 721 -27.25 -20.79 -1.40
C TYR A 721 -28.05 -20.68 -0.10
N GLU A 722 -29.02 -21.57 0.12
CA GLU A 722 -29.89 -21.56 1.30
C GLU A 722 -29.12 -21.61 2.63
N LYS A 723 -27.99 -22.34 2.66
CA LYS A 723 -27.10 -22.43 3.82
C LYS A 723 -26.53 -21.10 4.33
N PHE A 724 -26.56 -20.03 3.53
CA PHE A 724 -26.08 -18.71 3.93
C PHE A 724 -27.15 -17.88 4.64
N ASN A 725 -28.45 -18.19 4.46
CA ASN A 725 -29.59 -17.45 5.02
C ASN A 725 -29.54 -15.94 4.70
N GLN A 726 -29.28 -15.61 3.43
CA GLN A 726 -29.10 -14.23 2.93
C GLN A 726 -29.82 -13.95 1.59
N GLN A 727 -30.73 -14.83 1.16
CA GLN A 727 -31.44 -14.71 -0.12
C GLN A 727 -32.28 -13.44 -0.20
N GLU A 728 -32.89 -13.02 0.91
CA GLU A 728 -33.67 -11.79 0.98
C GLU A 728 -32.80 -10.53 0.79
N ILE A 729 -31.55 -10.56 1.27
CA ILE A 729 -30.57 -9.49 1.03
C ILE A 729 -30.19 -9.46 -0.45
N PHE A 730 -30.00 -10.63 -1.06
CA PHE A 730 -29.67 -10.75 -2.48
C PHE A 730 -30.77 -10.18 -3.38
N LYS A 731 -32.02 -10.61 -3.17
CA LYS A 731 -33.19 -10.09 -3.90
C LYS A 731 -33.30 -8.58 -3.77
N SER A 732 -33.12 -8.05 -2.54
CA SER A 732 -33.10 -6.61 -2.29
C SER A 732 -31.97 -5.90 -3.05
N ALA A 733 -30.77 -6.49 -3.09
CA ALA A 733 -29.64 -5.94 -3.83
C ALA A 733 -29.89 -5.87 -5.34
N ILE A 734 -30.52 -6.90 -5.93
CA ILE A 734 -30.94 -6.90 -7.34
C ILE A 734 -31.96 -5.79 -7.60
N VAL A 735 -32.96 -5.64 -6.72
CA VAL A 735 -33.92 -4.52 -6.83
C VAL A 735 -33.20 -3.18 -6.74
N CYS A 736 -32.29 -3.00 -5.78
CA CYS A 736 -31.52 -1.76 -5.62
C CYS A 736 -30.71 -1.41 -6.87
N LEU A 737 -30.06 -2.39 -7.51
CA LEU A 737 -29.32 -2.18 -8.75
C LEU A 737 -30.22 -1.64 -9.87
N LEU A 738 -31.41 -2.23 -10.06
CA LEU A 738 -32.36 -1.80 -11.09
C LEU A 738 -32.97 -0.43 -10.78
N LEU A 739 -33.23 -0.14 -9.49
CA LEU A 739 -33.69 1.18 -9.07
C LEU A 739 -32.64 2.26 -9.35
N GLU A 740 -31.36 1.98 -9.10
CA GLU A 740 -30.26 2.91 -9.40
C GLU A 740 -30.13 3.14 -10.91
N LEU A 741 -30.30 2.10 -11.74
CA LEU A 741 -30.34 2.23 -13.20
C LEU A 741 -31.50 3.12 -13.69
N LEU A 742 -32.67 3.03 -13.06
CA LEU A 742 -33.78 3.95 -13.35
C LEU A 742 -33.47 5.40 -12.95
N GLN A 743 -32.69 5.60 -11.90
CA GLN A 743 -32.33 6.94 -11.44
C GLN A 743 -31.34 7.63 -12.38
N ASP A 744 -30.39 6.88 -12.95
CA ASP A 744 -29.40 7.43 -13.90
C ASP A 744 -30.06 7.97 -15.19
N GLY A 745 -31.33 7.66 -15.44
CA GLY A 745 -32.22 8.45 -16.29
C GLY A 745 -31.89 8.46 -17.79
N ARG A 746 -30.96 7.62 -18.26
CA ARG A 746 -30.51 7.60 -19.66
C ARG A 746 -31.61 7.20 -20.65
N ILE A 747 -32.57 6.39 -20.21
CA ILE A 747 -33.65 5.85 -21.04
C ILE A 747 -35.03 6.14 -20.44
N THR A 748 -35.20 5.96 -19.13
CA THR A 748 -36.50 6.04 -18.46
C THR A 748 -36.37 6.78 -17.13
N GLN A 749 -37.24 7.76 -16.86
CA GLN A 749 -37.20 8.52 -15.62
C GLN A 749 -37.72 7.68 -14.43
N SER A 750 -36.98 7.65 -13.34
CA SER A 750 -37.42 7.04 -12.08
C SER A 750 -38.64 7.77 -11.51
N ASN A 751 -39.76 7.06 -11.38
CA ASN A 751 -40.97 7.51 -10.72
C ASN A 751 -41.72 6.30 -10.13
N ILE A 752 -42.76 6.55 -9.33
CA ILE A 752 -43.50 5.47 -8.64
C ILE A 752 -44.02 4.39 -9.61
N LYS A 753 -44.44 4.79 -10.82
CA LYS A 753 -44.97 3.87 -11.84
C LYS A 753 -43.85 2.99 -12.39
N THR A 754 -42.74 3.57 -12.84
CA THR A 754 -41.62 2.81 -13.42
C THR A 754 -40.95 1.90 -12.39
N ARG A 755 -40.86 2.33 -11.12
CA ARG A 755 -40.38 1.47 -10.02
C ARG A 755 -41.31 0.30 -9.73
N THR A 756 -42.62 0.54 -9.76
CA THR A 756 -43.63 -0.51 -9.58
C THR A 756 -43.60 -1.52 -10.73
N GLU A 757 -43.48 -1.04 -11.98
CA GLU A 757 -43.34 -1.90 -13.16
C GLU A 757 -42.12 -2.83 -13.07
N ILE A 758 -40.99 -2.38 -12.49
CA ILE A 758 -39.81 -3.25 -12.29
C ILE A 758 -40.09 -4.38 -11.30
N ILE A 759 -40.63 -4.08 -10.12
CA ILE A 759 -40.92 -5.13 -9.14
C ILE A 759 -42.00 -6.09 -9.63
N GLU A 760 -42.95 -5.63 -10.43
CA GLU A 760 -43.94 -6.49 -11.09
C GLU A 760 -43.28 -7.41 -12.11
N LYS A 761 -42.35 -6.91 -12.94
CA LYS A 761 -41.63 -7.74 -13.88
C LYS A 761 -40.80 -8.83 -13.19
N LEU A 762 -40.22 -8.52 -12.03
CA LEU A 762 -39.39 -9.46 -11.28
C LEU A 762 -40.19 -10.49 -10.46
N PHE A 763 -41.27 -10.06 -9.81
CA PHE A 763 -41.91 -10.84 -8.73
C PHE A 763 -43.41 -11.15 -8.98
N SER A 764 -43.97 -10.75 -10.13
CA SER A 764 -45.39 -11.04 -10.42
C SER A 764 -45.60 -12.52 -10.74
N TYR A 765 -46.41 -13.19 -9.94
CA TYR A 765 -46.81 -14.58 -10.13
C TYR A 765 -48.32 -14.72 -9.93
N LYS A 766 -49.04 -15.16 -10.97
CA LYS A 766 -50.50 -15.37 -10.95
C LYS A 766 -51.30 -14.16 -10.43
N GLY A 767 -50.86 -12.94 -10.75
CA GLY A 767 -51.52 -11.70 -10.33
C GLY A 767 -51.20 -11.24 -8.90
N GLN A 768 -50.22 -11.86 -8.24
CA GLN A 768 -49.72 -11.49 -6.92
C GLN A 768 -48.23 -11.11 -7.02
N ILE A 769 -47.75 -10.28 -6.09
CA ILE A 769 -46.32 -10.02 -5.94
C ILE A 769 -45.80 -11.04 -4.93
N LYS A 770 -44.96 -11.97 -5.38
CA LYS A 770 -44.48 -13.08 -4.58
C LYS A 770 -42.97 -13.01 -4.35
N GLY A 771 -42.54 -13.06 -3.09
CA GLY A 771 -41.12 -13.17 -2.74
C GLY A 771 -40.33 -11.87 -2.89
N LEU A 772 -40.99 -10.71 -2.95
CA LEU A 772 -40.31 -9.41 -2.99
C LEU A 772 -39.60 -9.15 -1.66
N SER A 773 -38.32 -8.82 -1.71
CA SER A 773 -37.52 -8.47 -0.54
C SER A 773 -36.99 -7.05 -0.66
N LEU A 774 -37.28 -6.21 0.32
CA LEU A 774 -36.74 -4.86 0.49
C LEU A 774 -36.06 -4.77 1.86
N VAL A 775 -34.73 -4.85 1.84
CA VAL A 775 -33.90 -5.01 3.04
C VAL A 775 -32.85 -3.91 3.12
N ASN A 776 -32.76 -3.21 4.26
CA ASN A 776 -31.78 -2.17 4.55
C ASN A 776 -31.76 -1.05 3.49
N ILE A 777 -32.94 -0.50 3.20
CA ILE A 777 -33.12 0.60 2.25
C ILE A 777 -33.52 1.84 3.05
N PHE A 778 -32.54 2.74 3.25
CA PHE A 778 -32.65 3.93 4.08
C PHE A 778 -31.89 5.11 3.45
N GLY A 779 -32.15 6.34 3.91
CA GLY A 779 -31.39 7.53 3.52
C GLY A 779 -32.21 8.80 3.26
N GLU A 780 -31.52 9.88 2.93
CA GLU A 780 -32.11 11.18 2.56
C GLU A 780 -31.89 11.44 1.07
N THR A 781 -32.47 10.59 0.22
CA THR A 781 -32.32 10.75 -1.23
C THR A 781 -33.46 11.59 -1.80
N THR A 782 -33.18 12.39 -2.83
CA THR A 782 -34.22 13.10 -3.59
C THR A 782 -35.15 12.12 -4.32
N ASN A 783 -34.64 10.93 -4.66
CA ASN A 783 -35.36 9.86 -5.35
C ASN A 783 -35.72 8.72 -4.39
N LYS A 784 -36.79 8.93 -3.61
CA LYS A 784 -37.29 7.91 -2.69
C LYS A 784 -37.71 6.63 -3.44
N PRO A 785 -37.25 5.44 -3.03
CA PRO A 785 -37.58 4.18 -3.68
C PRO A 785 -39.00 3.70 -3.33
N THR A 786 -40.03 4.50 -3.62
CA THR A 786 -41.44 4.20 -3.29
C THR A 786 -42.17 3.47 -4.42
N PHE A 787 -43.18 2.67 -4.06
CA PHE A 787 -43.95 1.82 -4.97
C PHE A 787 -45.47 2.03 -4.80
N ASP A 788 -46.24 1.64 -5.81
CA ASP A 788 -47.72 1.60 -5.76
C ASP A 788 -48.21 0.17 -5.52
N PHE A 789 -48.68 -0.10 -4.30
CA PHE A 789 -49.21 -1.38 -3.86
C PHE A 789 -50.74 -1.42 -3.80
N LYS A 790 -51.45 -0.39 -4.28
CA LYS A 790 -52.92 -0.36 -4.28
C LYS A 790 -53.50 -1.58 -5.00
N GLY A 791 -54.41 -2.30 -4.34
CA GLY A 791 -55.06 -3.51 -4.85
C GLY A 791 -54.12 -4.69 -5.12
N LYS A 792 -52.86 -4.65 -4.65
CA LYS A 792 -51.90 -5.74 -4.81
C LYS A 792 -51.98 -6.74 -3.67
N HIS A 793 -51.70 -8.01 -3.99
CA HIS A 793 -51.56 -9.07 -3.01
C HIS A 793 -50.08 -9.43 -2.85
N LEU A 794 -49.53 -9.19 -1.65
CA LEU A 794 -48.14 -9.46 -1.30
C LEU A 794 -48.03 -10.85 -0.65
N ASP A 795 -47.34 -11.80 -1.28
CA ASP A 795 -47.18 -13.17 -0.75
C ASP A 795 -45.72 -13.46 -0.45
N THR A 796 -45.40 -13.96 0.75
CA THR A 796 -44.03 -14.29 1.16
C THR A 796 -43.02 -13.15 0.92
N CYS A 797 -43.43 -11.91 1.11
CA CYS A 797 -42.58 -10.73 0.92
C CYS A 797 -41.86 -10.35 2.22
N THR A 798 -40.69 -9.73 2.11
CA THR A 798 -39.88 -9.28 3.26
C THR A 798 -39.63 -7.79 3.19
N PHE A 799 -40.03 -7.07 4.22
CA PHE A 799 -39.72 -5.65 4.41
C PHE A 799 -38.94 -5.51 5.71
N ASN A 800 -37.63 -5.28 5.64
CA ASN A 800 -36.75 -5.26 6.79
C ASN A 800 -35.85 -4.00 6.77
N ASN A 801 -36.01 -3.08 7.72
CA ASN A 801 -35.35 -1.78 7.72
C ASN A 801 -35.56 -1.03 6.39
N TYR A 802 -36.82 -0.95 5.96
CA TYR A 802 -37.23 -0.21 4.77
C TYR A 802 -37.95 1.07 5.18
N GLU A 803 -37.19 2.16 5.31
CA GLU A 803 -37.68 3.42 5.89
C GLU A 803 -38.79 4.10 5.06
N TYR A 804 -38.89 3.79 3.77
CA TYR A 804 -39.86 4.41 2.86
C TYR A 804 -41.17 3.63 2.78
N PHE A 805 -41.36 2.58 3.60
CA PHE A 805 -42.54 1.72 3.56
C PHE A 805 -43.85 2.51 3.59
N TRP A 806 -44.00 3.42 4.55
CA TRP A 806 -45.22 4.22 4.72
C TRP A 806 -45.40 5.36 3.72
N GLU A 807 -44.44 5.55 2.82
CA GLU A 807 -44.54 6.50 1.70
C GLU A 807 -44.93 5.80 0.38
N CYS A 808 -45.02 4.48 0.39
CA CYS A 808 -45.66 3.72 -0.68
C CYS A 808 -47.18 3.96 -0.67
N SER A 809 -47.82 3.71 -1.80
CA SER A 809 -49.27 3.83 -1.94
C SER A 809 -49.95 2.51 -1.60
N PHE A 810 -50.95 2.56 -0.71
CA PHE A 810 -51.77 1.41 -0.31
C PHE A 810 -53.26 1.76 -0.36
N ASP A 811 -54.12 0.74 -0.43
CA ASP A 811 -55.56 0.86 -0.20
C ASP A 811 -56.10 -0.33 0.60
N ASP A 812 -57.38 -0.32 0.95
CA ASP A 812 -58.03 -1.40 1.72
C ASP A 812 -58.11 -2.73 0.96
N ASN A 813 -57.85 -2.73 -0.36
CA ASN A 813 -57.77 -3.93 -1.17
C ASN A 813 -56.35 -4.52 -1.20
N THR A 814 -55.33 -3.80 -0.71
CA THR A 814 -53.98 -4.33 -0.54
C THR A 814 -53.96 -5.35 0.60
N THR A 815 -53.41 -6.54 0.35
CA THR A 815 -53.30 -7.60 1.37
C THR A 815 -51.89 -8.17 1.42
N SER A 816 -51.48 -8.72 2.56
CA SER A 816 -50.29 -9.58 2.63
C SER A 816 -50.56 -10.94 3.26
N ASN A 817 -49.85 -11.96 2.80
CA ASN A 817 -49.85 -13.32 3.32
C ASN A 817 -48.40 -13.77 3.57
N ASN A 818 -48.16 -14.44 4.70
CA ASN A 818 -46.86 -15.02 5.07
C ASN A 818 -45.66 -14.06 4.88
N SER A 819 -45.91 -12.76 4.99
CA SER A 819 -44.90 -11.73 4.75
C SER A 819 -44.30 -11.28 6.08
N ASN A 820 -43.05 -10.82 6.04
CA ASN A 820 -42.30 -10.37 7.20
C ASN A 820 -42.13 -8.86 7.16
N PHE A 821 -42.43 -8.19 8.28
CA PHE A 821 -42.30 -6.75 8.45
C PHE A 821 -41.47 -6.46 9.69
N ASN A 822 -40.31 -5.83 9.52
CA ASN A 822 -39.39 -5.49 10.59
C ASN A 822 -38.74 -4.12 10.35
N GLY A 823 -38.65 -3.26 11.37
CA GLY A 823 -38.01 -1.95 11.26
C GLY A 823 -38.62 -1.06 10.18
N ILE A 824 -39.95 -1.05 10.06
CA ILE A 824 -40.70 -0.23 9.08
C ILE A 824 -41.27 1.03 9.73
N ASP A 825 -40.63 1.61 10.74
CA ASP A 825 -41.13 2.80 11.42
C ASP A 825 -41.28 4.00 10.46
N ALA A 826 -42.32 4.81 10.65
CA ALA A 826 -42.52 5.98 9.81
C ALA A 826 -41.45 7.05 10.07
N ARG A 827 -40.85 7.55 8.99
CA ARG A 827 -39.90 8.67 9.07
C ARG A 827 -40.57 9.92 9.65
N GLN A 828 -39.77 10.77 10.27
CA GLN A 828 -40.24 12.00 10.88
C GLN A 828 -41.07 12.85 9.91
N GLY A 829 -42.29 13.21 10.31
CA GLY A 829 -43.21 14.03 9.50
C GLY A 829 -44.02 13.26 8.44
N VAL A 830 -43.80 11.96 8.27
CA VAL A 830 -44.64 11.10 7.42
C VAL A 830 -45.92 10.74 8.17
N LYS A 831 -47.07 11.17 7.63
CA LYS A 831 -48.38 10.73 8.11
C LYS A 831 -48.85 9.53 7.30
N TYR A 832 -49.32 8.49 7.97
CA TYR A 832 -49.78 7.26 7.33
C TYR A 832 -51.03 6.70 8.03
N THR A 833 -51.76 5.87 7.29
CA THR A 833 -52.92 5.10 7.75
C THR A 833 -52.67 3.62 7.48
N VAL A 834 -53.02 2.76 8.42
CA VAL A 834 -52.88 1.31 8.26
C VAL A 834 -54.08 0.76 7.48
N PRO A 835 -53.90 0.18 6.27
CA PRO A 835 -55.00 -0.43 5.53
C PRO A 835 -55.52 -1.69 6.24
N LYS A 836 -56.84 -1.90 6.19
CA LYS A 836 -57.51 -2.93 7.02
C LYS A 836 -56.97 -4.35 6.85
N ASN A 837 -56.67 -4.72 5.61
CA ASN A 837 -56.32 -6.10 5.26
C ASN A 837 -54.82 -6.30 5.03
N LEU A 838 -53.99 -5.26 5.21
CA LEU A 838 -52.59 -5.31 4.84
C LEU A 838 -51.84 -6.37 5.64
N PHE A 839 -52.09 -6.49 6.95
CA PHE A 839 -51.33 -7.38 7.84
C PHE A 839 -52.11 -8.61 8.34
N ALA A 840 -53.34 -8.82 7.85
CA ALA A 840 -54.28 -9.79 8.42
C ALA A 840 -53.75 -11.24 8.47
N ASN A 841 -52.89 -11.64 7.53
CA ASN A 841 -52.38 -13.01 7.40
C ASN A 841 -50.83 -13.07 7.42
N SER A 842 -50.18 -12.12 8.10
CA SER A 842 -48.72 -12.02 8.18
C SER A 842 -48.26 -11.85 9.63
N ASP A 843 -46.96 -12.07 9.89
CA ASP A 843 -46.42 -11.89 11.24
C ASP A 843 -46.30 -10.39 11.56
N THR A 844 -46.97 -9.96 12.63
CA THR A 844 -46.99 -8.57 13.11
C THR A 844 -46.20 -8.36 14.40
N SER A 845 -45.52 -9.39 14.92
CA SER A 845 -44.82 -9.34 16.21
C SER A 845 -43.83 -8.17 16.31
N GLN A 846 -43.06 -7.94 15.25
CA GLN A 846 -42.03 -6.90 15.16
C GLN A 846 -42.57 -5.48 14.88
N ILE A 847 -43.87 -5.33 14.61
CA ILE A 847 -44.53 -4.04 14.35
C ILE A 847 -45.70 -3.78 15.29
N SER A 848 -45.83 -4.57 16.35
CA SER A 848 -46.93 -4.49 17.31
C SER A 848 -47.02 -3.12 17.99
N HIS A 849 -45.89 -2.45 18.23
CA HIS A 849 -45.88 -1.09 18.76
C HIS A 849 -46.54 -0.08 17.82
N LEU A 850 -46.28 -0.17 16.50
CA LEU A 850 -46.87 0.71 15.49
C LEU A 850 -48.39 0.51 15.37
N LEU A 851 -48.84 -0.74 15.46
CA LEU A 851 -50.27 -1.06 15.39
C LEU A 851 -50.99 -0.56 16.64
N ASN A 852 -50.42 -0.79 17.82
CA ASN A 852 -50.99 -0.33 19.09
C ASN A 852 -51.04 1.20 19.16
N GLU A 853 -49.97 1.90 18.75
CA GLU A 853 -49.95 3.37 18.73
C GLU A 853 -51.06 3.94 17.84
N LYS A 854 -51.35 3.30 16.70
CA LYS A 854 -52.43 3.73 15.81
C LYS A 854 -53.82 3.37 16.33
N GLU A 855 -53.97 2.26 17.03
CA GLU A 855 -55.22 1.92 17.74
C GLU A 855 -55.48 2.90 18.89
N GLU A 856 -54.45 3.27 19.66
CA GLU A 856 -54.53 4.29 20.71
C GLU A 856 -54.85 5.67 20.13
N GLU A 857 -54.18 6.12 19.07
CA GLU A 857 -54.51 7.38 18.37
C GLU A 857 -55.96 7.40 17.87
N ALA A 858 -56.45 6.28 17.32
CA ALA A 858 -57.83 6.17 16.86
C ALA A 858 -58.83 6.24 18.02
N SER A 859 -58.52 5.58 19.14
CA SER A 859 -59.32 5.62 20.36
C SER A 859 -59.33 7.03 20.97
N ASP A 860 -58.17 7.67 21.11
CA ASP A 860 -58.03 9.03 21.62
C ASP A 860 -58.74 10.04 20.73
N ASN A 861 -58.67 9.88 19.40
CA ASN A 861 -59.42 10.72 18.47
C ASN A 861 -60.93 10.56 18.67
N LYS A 862 -61.42 9.32 18.83
CA LYS A 862 -62.83 9.03 19.13
C LYS A 862 -63.27 9.67 20.46
N GLU A 863 -62.45 9.58 21.50
CA GLU A 863 -62.73 10.24 22.79
C GLU A 863 -62.72 11.77 22.68
N ASN A 864 -61.79 12.35 21.93
CA ASN A 864 -61.70 13.79 21.70
C ASN A 864 -62.92 14.32 20.92
N VAL A 865 -63.35 13.62 19.87
CA VAL A 865 -64.56 13.94 19.10
C VAL A 865 -65.80 13.86 20.01
N LEU A 866 -65.93 12.81 20.82
CA LEU A 866 -67.00 12.67 21.82
C LEU A 866 -66.98 13.83 22.83
N ALA A 867 -65.82 14.18 23.36
CA ALA A 867 -65.67 15.28 24.33
C ALA A 867 -66.07 16.64 23.73
N ASP A 868 -65.71 16.89 22.46
CA ASP A 868 -66.08 18.11 21.75
C ASP A 868 -67.57 18.15 21.42
N LEU A 869 -68.17 17.05 20.93
CA LEU A 869 -69.62 16.93 20.78
C LEU A 869 -70.34 17.19 22.11
N MET A 870 -69.82 16.67 23.22
CA MET A 870 -70.38 16.92 24.55
C MET A 870 -70.29 18.40 24.97
N LYS A 871 -69.23 19.14 24.60
CA LYS A 871 -69.17 20.60 24.80
C LYS A 871 -70.26 21.31 24.01
N VAL A 872 -70.51 20.87 22.77
CA VAL A 872 -71.61 21.40 21.93
C VAL A 872 -72.95 21.21 22.64
N PHE A 873 -73.32 19.97 22.96
CA PHE A 873 -74.63 19.67 23.56
C PHE A 873 -74.81 20.33 24.94
N ARG A 874 -73.77 20.33 25.79
CA ARG A 874 -73.80 21.00 27.10
C ARG A 874 -74.02 22.51 27.00
N LEU A 875 -73.59 23.16 25.92
CA LEU A 875 -73.86 24.58 25.72
C LEU A 875 -75.37 24.85 25.59
N PHE A 876 -76.11 23.97 24.91
CA PHE A 876 -77.55 24.09 24.75
C PHE A 876 -78.32 23.55 25.95
N TYR A 877 -77.73 22.67 26.77
CA TYR A 877 -78.39 22.07 27.92
C TYR A 877 -78.54 23.05 29.09
N GLN A 878 -79.78 23.33 29.50
CA GLN A 878 -80.12 24.07 30.71
C GLN A 878 -81.44 23.55 31.28
N ARG A 879 -81.63 23.54 32.60
CA ARG A 879 -82.92 23.22 33.25
C ARG A 879 -83.56 21.90 32.73
N GLY A 880 -82.77 20.86 32.53
CA GLY A 880 -83.24 19.54 32.09
C GLY A 880 -83.64 19.43 30.61
N ASN A 881 -83.27 20.40 29.75
CA ASN A 881 -83.56 20.30 28.31
C ASN A 881 -82.57 21.11 27.45
N PHE A 882 -82.58 20.93 26.13
CA PHE A 882 -81.87 21.80 25.20
C PHE A 882 -82.67 23.08 24.89
N TYR A 883 -82.07 24.24 25.16
CA TYR A 883 -82.66 25.56 24.94
C TYR A 883 -81.92 26.31 23.83
N PRO A 884 -82.64 27.13 23.03
CA PRO A 884 -82.01 27.92 21.98
C PRO A 884 -80.98 28.93 22.51
N ARG A 885 -79.83 29.04 21.83
CA ARG A 885 -78.72 29.94 22.18
C ARG A 885 -78.47 30.99 21.10
N LYS A 886 -77.97 32.18 21.46
CA LYS A 886 -77.61 33.21 20.47
C LYS A 886 -76.55 32.66 19.52
N GLN A 887 -76.70 32.89 18.22
CA GLN A 887 -75.72 32.41 17.23
C GLN A 887 -74.29 32.92 17.53
N GLU A 888 -74.17 34.19 17.93
CA GLU A 888 -72.89 34.79 18.34
C GLU A 888 -72.27 34.09 19.56
N GLU A 889 -73.09 33.67 20.52
CA GLU A 889 -72.62 32.98 21.73
C GLU A 889 -72.11 31.57 21.39
N VAL A 890 -72.83 30.84 20.54
CA VAL A 890 -72.45 29.49 20.08
C VAL A 890 -71.15 29.55 19.30
N ARG A 891 -71.06 30.45 18.31
CA ARG A 891 -69.85 30.62 17.49
C ARG A 891 -68.65 31.07 18.32
N LYS A 892 -68.86 31.89 19.36
CA LYS A 892 -67.77 32.33 20.26
C LYS A 892 -67.31 31.23 21.21
N LYS A 893 -68.21 30.47 21.81
CA LYS A 893 -67.86 29.45 22.81
C LYS A 893 -67.38 28.13 22.21
N LEU A 894 -67.76 27.84 20.97
CA LEU A 894 -67.39 26.61 20.26
C LEU A 894 -66.43 26.89 19.09
N SER A 895 -65.74 28.05 19.11
CA SER A 895 -64.86 28.47 18.01
C SER A 895 -63.69 27.52 17.75
N THR A 896 -63.33 26.70 18.74
CA THR A 896 -62.24 25.72 18.64
C THR A 896 -62.68 24.37 18.08
N ILE A 897 -63.98 24.13 17.88
CA ILE A 897 -64.50 22.86 17.36
C ILE A 897 -64.53 22.92 15.84
N SER A 898 -63.65 22.15 15.20
CA SER A 898 -63.38 22.19 13.75
C SER A 898 -64.59 21.82 12.89
N PHE A 899 -65.52 21.01 13.42
CA PHE A 899 -66.70 20.51 12.72
C PHE A 899 -68.01 21.23 13.07
N LEU A 900 -67.99 22.36 13.80
CA LEU A 900 -69.20 23.12 14.14
C LEU A 900 -70.05 23.49 12.92
N GLN A 901 -69.41 23.89 11.82
CA GLN A 901 -70.12 24.25 10.60
C GLN A 901 -70.79 23.02 9.93
N LYS A 902 -70.17 21.84 10.04
CA LYS A 902 -70.78 20.59 9.58
C LYS A 902 -72.02 20.27 10.41
N LEU A 903 -71.97 20.39 11.74
CA LEU A 903 -73.14 20.18 12.62
C LEU A 903 -74.32 21.11 12.29
N ILE A 904 -74.05 22.33 11.83
CA ILE A 904 -75.08 23.26 11.38
C ILE A 904 -75.64 22.83 10.02
N ASN A 905 -74.77 22.41 9.09
CA ASN A 905 -75.18 21.99 7.75
C ASN A 905 -75.89 20.63 7.74
N SER A 906 -75.57 19.73 8.67
CA SER A 906 -76.22 18.43 8.85
C SER A 906 -77.47 18.51 9.73
N ASP A 907 -77.97 19.72 9.99
CA ASP A 907 -79.21 19.97 10.72
C ASP A 907 -79.20 19.44 12.18
N VAL A 908 -78.04 19.12 12.75
CA VAL A 908 -77.88 18.79 14.18
C VAL A 908 -78.11 20.04 15.03
N ILE A 909 -77.60 21.19 14.55
CA ILE A 909 -77.82 22.52 15.12
C ILE A 909 -78.58 23.37 14.09
N LYS A 910 -79.84 23.65 14.36
CA LYS A 910 -80.74 24.37 13.44
C LYS A 910 -80.86 25.84 13.78
N ASP A 911 -81.05 26.67 12.75
CA ASP A 911 -81.47 28.06 12.94
C ASP A 911 -82.85 28.13 13.61
N TYR A 912 -82.94 28.90 14.67
CA TYR A 912 -84.15 29.09 15.45
C TYR A 912 -84.50 30.58 15.56
N LYS A 913 -85.75 30.92 15.22
CA LYS A 913 -86.32 32.26 15.44
C LYS A 913 -87.35 32.16 16.55
N ASP A 914 -87.10 32.85 17.67
CA ASP A 914 -88.06 32.95 18.76
C ASP A 914 -89.28 33.77 18.30
N PRO A 915 -90.50 33.21 18.34
CA PRO A 915 -91.73 33.92 17.98
C PRO A 915 -91.97 35.19 18.81
N LYS A 916 -91.42 35.26 20.03
CA LYS A 916 -91.54 36.41 20.92
C LYS A 916 -90.41 37.44 20.74
N LYS A 917 -89.32 37.08 20.06
CA LYS A 917 -88.14 37.93 19.79
C LYS A 917 -87.60 37.69 18.37
N PRO A 918 -88.36 38.06 17.31
CA PRO A 918 -88.05 37.70 15.93
C PRO A 918 -86.76 38.34 15.37
N SER A 919 -86.23 39.39 16.00
CA SER A 919 -84.96 40.03 15.62
C SER A 919 -83.71 39.30 16.16
N MET A 920 -83.87 38.38 17.12
CA MET A 920 -82.76 37.67 17.75
C MET A 920 -82.48 36.35 17.03
N LYS A 921 -81.30 36.25 16.39
CA LYS A 921 -80.86 35.03 15.72
C LYS A 921 -80.33 34.01 16.73
N GLN A 922 -80.92 32.82 16.75
CA GLN A 922 -80.53 31.75 17.66
C GLN A 922 -80.29 30.44 16.91
N TYR A 923 -79.56 29.54 17.57
CA TYR A 923 -79.45 28.13 17.22
C TYR A 923 -80.23 27.29 18.23
N LYS A 924 -80.77 26.14 17.80
CA LYS A 924 -81.35 25.10 18.67
C LYS A 924 -80.81 23.74 18.20
N VAL A 925 -80.60 22.81 19.14
CA VAL A 925 -80.37 21.40 18.81
C VAL A 925 -81.64 20.78 18.24
N ASP A 926 -81.53 19.95 17.20
CA ASP A 926 -82.69 19.25 16.65
C ASP A 926 -83.35 18.30 17.66
N ASP A 927 -84.67 18.14 17.56
CA ASP A 927 -85.41 17.32 18.51
C ASP A 927 -85.09 15.82 18.39
N SER A 928 -84.49 15.35 17.29
CA SER A 928 -84.01 13.97 17.14
C SER A 928 -82.87 13.62 18.11
N TYR A 929 -82.08 14.60 18.56
CA TYR A 929 -80.96 14.39 19.47
C TYR A 929 -81.34 14.53 20.95
N LYS A 930 -82.63 14.50 21.30
CA LYS A 930 -83.08 14.60 22.71
C LYS A 930 -82.56 13.47 23.60
N SER A 931 -82.32 12.28 23.06
CA SER A 931 -81.72 11.15 23.77
C SER A 931 -80.35 11.47 24.37
N VAL A 932 -79.61 12.43 23.78
CA VAL A 932 -78.32 12.92 24.32
C VAL A 932 -78.49 13.57 25.70
N ILE A 933 -79.69 14.06 26.05
CA ILE A 933 -79.99 14.59 27.39
C ILE A 933 -79.86 13.48 28.44
N GLU A 934 -80.35 12.27 28.13
CA GLU A 934 -80.25 11.12 29.04
C GLU A 934 -78.79 10.71 29.25
N TYR A 935 -77.96 10.79 28.20
CA TYR A 935 -76.51 10.61 28.30
C TYR A 935 -75.86 11.69 29.19
N ILE A 936 -76.27 12.96 29.08
CA ILE A 936 -75.75 14.06 29.93
C ILE A 936 -76.15 13.90 31.40
N GLU A 937 -77.39 13.49 31.68
CA GLU A 937 -77.95 13.44 33.04
C GLU A 937 -77.61 12.14 33.78
N GLN A 938 -77.62 11.01 33.09
CA GLN A 938 -77.58 9.67 33.69
C GLN A 938 -76.41 8.82 33.17
N GLY A 939 -75.72 9.26 32.11
CA GLY A 939 -74.65 8.48 31.46
C GLY A 939 -75.17 7.31 30.61
N THR A 940 -76.48 7.27 30.32
CA THR A 940 -77.10 6.21 29.52
C THR A 940 -76.67 6.33 28.05
N PRO A 941 -76.22 5.24 27.38
CA PRO A 941 -75.79 5.29 25.98
C PRO A 941 -76.86 5.88 25.04
N SER A 942 -76.44 6.75 24.12
CA SER A 942 -77.31 7.38 23.11
C SER A 942 -76.81 6.98 21.72
N ILE A 943 -77.67 6.29 20.97
CA ILE A 943 -77.38 5.84 19.60
C ILE A 943 -77.09 7.03 18.68
N GLU A 944 -77.82 8.13 18.87
CA GLU A 944 -77.66 9.36 18.10
C GLU A 944 -76.33 10.06 18.40
N LEU A 945 -75.85 10.00 19.64
CA LEU A 945 -74.53 10.51 20.01
C LEU A 945 -73.41 9.63 19.44
N GLU A 946 -73.53 8.31 19.55
CA GLU A 946 -72.54 7.37 19.01
C GLU A 946 -72.45 7.45 17.49
N SER A 947 -73.60 7.54 16.79
CA SER A 947 -73.63 7.72 15.34
C SER A 947 -72.98 9.03 14.90
N LEU A 948 -73.11 10.11 15.68
CA LEU A 948 -72.41 11.36 15.41
C LEU A 948 -70.91 11.21 15.63
N VAL A 949 -70.49 10.55 16.71
CA VAL A 949 -69.07 10.29 16.96
C VAL A 949 -68.46 9.51 15.79
N ASP A 950 -69.11 8.45 15.32
CA ASP A 950 -68.62 7.66 14.19
C ASP A 950 -68.66 8.42 12.85
N GLU A 951 -69.50 9.46 12.70
CA GLU A 951 -69.51 10.33 11.51
C GLU A 951 -68.33 11.34 11.50
N PHE A 952 -67.82 11.69 12.68
CA PHE A 952 -66.81 12.74 12.86
C PHE A 952 -65.40 12.22 13.24
N VAL A 953 -65.24 10.91 13.46
CA VAL A 953 -63.96 10.19 13.52
C VAL A 953 -63.50 9.83 12.11
#